data_AF-A0A2D6P4M6-F1
#
_entry.id   AF-A0A2D6P4M6-F1
#
_cell.length_a   1.000
_cell.length_b   1.000
_cell.length_c   1.000
_cell.angle_alpha   90.00
_cell.angle_beta   90.00
_cell.angle_gamma   90.00
#
_symmetry.space_group_name_H-M   'P 1'
#
loop_
_entity.id
_entity.type
_entity.pdbx_description
1 polymer ?
#
loop_
_entity_poly.entity_id
_entity_poly.type
_entity_poly.pdbx_seq_one_letter_code
_entity_poly.pdbx_strand_id
1 'polypeptide(L)'
;MTIKLPDKLQQEYINFVLLDKNSKKPFEKEWPTKNIKYNSPELLTHIANGGNYGIIGGGEKNLIILDFDDKTIQEEIIKKLPNTFTIKTGSGLLHKYFFSDKSESFKIFNKNFDTIIDIQGKGKQVVGPDSIHPNGNKYEIIDNSNIEYIDYAEIKALLEPYNKKIKNKIEKKIIKNINTNFIEELKSLIKLEDVLSDFGVDITKNPSNCPFHTSKGGKCLGWNNKTAHCFHCEGSWNIISWIKDNKKCNTKEAIDYLVDKAGITDKLKEHRLQHIKKTTITNKNPELSFVFERINQAEEFIKVQPIYYERKHQFWFWDFNNFCWVEKDEIDLLNSIRKLTYIDTTNSKNKTEILDALKQVGREQRPQEIKPSWIQFKDMIYDIETGEKFKASPKYFVSNPINWKLGKNEETPIIDKLFENWVGKEDKQKLYEIIAFTLVPKHFIHSFFFIYSPPGYGKSTFVNLIIKFIGDMNYVATSIDRINKNSRFETKNWYKKLLITMSEVSNVNDLKNSGLINQATGEDPISAEIKGGESFNFTNYGKFIYPTNKIFKVDENDGFGRRVRKINFLKRFEKEKDVLNQIPDEEFENLALKSLNIAKKLWGNRRFTGDVSISERIKQYQEASKSNIEKFIDNFCDLTDYNAKTLFDEFYSKYSKCVNSKESKIIVSKELKKLGFEIKLENWRDEKIKTLDGSSTWISGTRISGLRLNE
;
A
#
# COMPACT_ATOMS: atom_id res chain seq x y z
N MET A 1 31.38 16.55 -46.67
CA MET A 1 32.51 15.63 -46.37
C MET A 1 31.94 14.23 -46.27
N THR A 2 32.44 13.30 -47.08
CA THR A 2 32.02 11.90 -47.08
C THR A 2 32.57 11.23 -45.82
N ILE A 3 31.70 10.57 -45.06
CA ILE A 3 32.09 9.71 -43.93
C ILE A 3 32.96 8.59 -44.52
N LYS A 4 34.10 8.29 -43.92
CA LYS A 4 35.00 7.21 -44.34
C LYS A 4 35.31 6.30 -43.17
N LEU A 5 35.38 5.00 -43.43
CA LEU A 5 35.77 4.03 -42.41
C LEU A 5 37.30 4.03 -42.26
N PRO A 6 37.89 4.40 -41.11
CA PRO A 6 39.33 4.50 -40.96
C PRO A 6 40.02 3.15 -41.03
N ASP A 7 41.25 3.13 -41.57
CA ASP A 7 42.03 1.91 -41.77
C ASP A 7 42.26 1.11 -40.48
N LYS A 8 42.39 1.79 -39.33
CA LYS A 8 42.55 1.14 -38.03
C LYS A 8 41.31 0.37 -37.56
N LEU A 9 40.13 0.67 -38.11
CA LEU A 9 38.89 -0.04 -37.83
C LEU A 9 38.56 -1.08 -38.91
N GLN A 10 39.29 -1.12 -40.03
CA GLN A 10 39.12 -2.10 -41.11
C GLN A 10 39.77 -3.45 -40.73
N GLN A 11 39.21 -4.11 -39.72
CA GLN A 11 39.74 -5.36 -39.17
C GLN A 11 38.63 -6.41 -39.09
N GLU A 12 38.92 -7.65 -39.50
CA GLU A 12 37.94 -8.75 -39.58
C GLU A 12 37.25 -9.06 -38.24
N TYR A 13 37.91 -8.77 -37.12
CA TYR A 13 37.41 -9.05 -35.78
C TYR A 13 36.63 -7.89 -35.14
N ILE A 14 36.43 -6.77 -35.84
CA ILE A 14 35.59 -5.64 -35.39
C ILE A 14 34.23 -5.71 -36.09
N ASN A 15 33.17 -5.49 -35.31
CA ASN A 15 31.79 -5.51 -35.80
C ASN A 15 31.18 -4.10 -35.76
N PHE A 16 30.27 -3.84 -36.69
CA PHE A 16 29.65 -2.55 -36.90
C PHE A 16 28.13 -2.61 -36.80
N VAL A 17 27.51 -1.45 -36.65
CA VAL A 17 26.06 -1.25 -36.67
C VAL A 17 25.72 0.01 -37.47
N LEU A 18 24.63 -0.03 -38.24
CA LEU A 18 24.12 1.13 -38.97
C LEU A 18 23.32 2.03 -38.02
N LEU A 19 23.60 3.33 -38.03
CA LEU A 19 22.92 4.31 -37.17
C LEU A 19 22.17 5.32 -38.04
N ASP A 20 21.09 5.87 -37.49
CA ASP A 20 20.40 7.00 -38.13
C ASP A 20 21.36 8.19 -38.36
N LYS A 21 21.19 8.89 -39.50
CA LYS A 21 21.95 10.10 -39.80
C LYS A 21 21.79 11.13 -38.69
N ASN A 22 22.91 11.75 -38.28
CA ASN A 22 22.94 12.74 -37.18
C ASN A 22 22.38 12.20 -35.84
N SER A 23 22.42 10.89 -35.62
CA SER A 23 21.86 10.23 -34.44
C SER A 23 22.80 9.16 -33.90
N LYS A 24 22.55 8.76 -32.65
CA LYS A 24 23.23 7.63 -31.98
C LYS A 24 22.38 6.35 -31.99
N LYS A 25 21.18 6.40 -32.57
CA LYS A 25 20.20 5.31 -32.53
C LYS A 25 20.51 4.28 -33.63
N PRO A 26 20.62 2.99 -33.27
CA PRO A 26 20.69 1.92 -34.24
C PRO A 26 19.42 1.82 -35.07
N PHE A 27 19.60 1.54 -36.36
CA PHE A 27 18.49 1.42 -37.32
C PHE A 27 17.60 0.20 -37.06
N GLU A 28 18.17 -0.87 -36.47
CA GLU A 28 17.53 -2.18 -36.36
C GLU A 28 17.40 -2.64 -34.90
N LYS A 29 16.33 -3.36 -34.56
CA LYS A 29 16.04 -3.77 -33.17
C LYS A 29 16.97 -4.86 -32.61
N GLU A 30 17.55 -5.71 -33.46
CA GLU A 30 18.43 -6.83 -33.07
C GLU A 30 19.91 -6.57 -33.35
N TRP A 31 20.30 -5.30 -33.40
CA TRP A 31 21.68 -4.89 -33.70
C TRP A 31 22.78 -5.46 -32.78
N PRO A 32 22.59 -5.76 -31.47
CA PRO A 32 23.69 -6.23 -30.61
C PRO A 32 24.24 -7.61 -31.01
N THR A 33 23.46 -8.41 -31.74
CA THR A 33 23.82 -9.75 -32.22
C THR A 33 24.16 -9.77 -33.71
N LYS A 34 24.05 -8.63 -34.41
CA LYS A 34 24.43 -8.54 -35.81
C LYS A 34 25.94 -8.45 -35.98
N ASN A 35 26.43 -9.10 -37.03
CA ASN A 35 27.85 -9.23 -37.34
C ASN A 35 28.14 -8.54 -38.68
N ILE A 36 28.02 -7.20 -38.72
CA ILE A 36 28.35 -6.41 -39.90
C ILE A 36 29.86 -6.15 -39.88
N LYS A 37 30.59 -6.58 -40.92
CA LYS A 37 32.04 -6.39 -41.07
C LYS A 37 32.37 -5.09 -41.80
N TYR A 38 33.62 -4.64 -41.70
CA TYR A 38 34.11 -3.39 -42.31
C TYR A 38 33.92 -3.34 -43.84
N ASN A 39 33.98 -4.50 -44.51
CA ASN A 39 33.82 -4.66 -45.95
C ASN A 39 32.38 -5.01 -46.39
N SER A 40 31.41 -5.01 -45.46
CA SER A 40 30.02 -5.31 -45.79
C SER A 40 29.46 -4.26 -46.77
N PRO A 41 28.85 -4.68 -47.91
CA PRO A 41 28.22 -3.76 -48.85
C PRO A 41 27.18 -2.84 -48.21
N GLU A 42 26.45 -3.36 -47.22
CA GLU A 42 25.43 -2.61 -46.48
C GLU A 42 26.04 -1.44 -45.69
N LEU A 43 27.16 -1.69 -45.00
CA LEU A 43 27.89 -0.66 -44.25
C LEU A 43 28.49 0.40 -45.18
N LEU A 44 29.18 -0.04 -46.24
CA LEU A 44 29.85 0.86 -47.17
C LEU A 44 28.85 1.74 -47.93
N THR A 45 27.73 1.17 -48.36
CA THR A 45 26.64 1.92 -49.01
C THR A 45 25.99 2.92 -48.06
N HIS A 46 25.75 2.51 -46.81
CA HIS A 46 25.19 3.38 -45.78
C HIS A 46 26.09 4.59 -45.48
N ILE A 47 27.39 4.35 -45.31
CA ILE A 47 28.40 5.39 -45.08
C ILE A 47 28.53 6.32 -46.30
N ALA A 48 28.53 5.77 -47.52
CA ALA A 48 28.59 6.56 -48.75
C ALA A 48 27.39 7.51 -48.91
N ASN A 49 26.22 7.10 -48.42
CA ASN A 49 24.99 7.92 -48.37
C ASN A 49 24.98 8.93 -47.20
N GLY A 50 26.06 9.01 -46.42
CA GLY A 50 26.21 9.94 -45.30
C GLY A 50 25.48 9.53 -44.03
N GLY A 51 25.21 8.23 -43.85
CA GLY A 51 24.69 7.65 -42.62
C GLY A 51 25.77 7.49 -41.55
N ASN A 52 25.37 7.62 -40.27
CA ASN A 52 26.27 7.37 -39.15
C ASN A 52 26.47 5.86 -38.96
N TYR A 53 27.56 5.46 -38.31
CA TYR A 53 27.77 4.07 -37.96
C TYR A 53 28.30 3.94 -36.54
N GLY A 54 28.07 2.77 -35.94
CA GLY A 54 28.56 2.41 -34.62
C GLY A 54 29.58 1.29 -34.69
N ILE A 55 30.50 1.29 -33.74
CA ILE A 55 31.45 0.19 -33.50
C ILE A 55 30.93 -0.59 -32.30
N ILE A 56 30.72 -1.90 -32.49
CA ILE A 56 30.24 -2.79 -31.43
C ILE A 56 31.45 -3.34 -30.66
N GLY A 57 31.42 -3.23 -29.33
CA GLY A 57 32.41 -3.90 -28.48
C GLY A 57 32.30 -5.43 -28.55
N GLY A 58 33.37 -6.14 -28.24
CA GLY A 58 33.48 -7.60 -28.38
C GLY A 58 34.21 -8.02 -29.67
N GLY A 59 33.63 -8.96 -30.41
CA GLY A 59 34.30 -9.60 -31.55
C GLY A 59 35.37 -10.61 -31.12
N GLU A 60 36.13 -11.14 -32.07
CA GLU A 60 37.07 -12.26 -31.82
C GLU A 60 38.26 -11.85 -30.92
N LYS A 61 38.66 -10.58 -30.96
CA LYS A 61 39.73 -10.01 -30.12
C LYS A 61 39.22 -9.23 -28.91
N ASN A 62 37.95 -9.40 -28.53
CA ASN A 62 37.37 -8.78 -27.34
C ASN A 62 37.63 -7.26 -27.24
N LEU A 63 37.27 -6.51 -28.29
CA LEU A 63 37.35 -5.05 -28.30
C LEU A 63 36.55 -4.44 -27.15
N ILE A 64 37.14 -3.50 -26.45
CA ILE A 64 36.50 -2.68 -25.42
C ILE A 64 36.78 -1.22 -25.69
N ILE A 65 35.77 -0.38 -25.41
CA ILE A 65 35.85 1.06 -25.61
C ILE A 65 35.58 1.75 -24.27
N LEU A 66 36.52 2.60 -23.85
CA LEU A 66 36.37 3.49 -22.70
C LEU A 66 35.65 4.75 -23.17
N ASP A 67 34.38 4.91 -22.78
CA ASP A 67 33.55 6.09 -23.03
C ASP A 67 33.56 6.99 -21.78
N PHE A 68 34.15 8.17 -21.88
CA PHE A 68 34.26 9.11 -20.77
C PHE A 68 33.05 10.04 -20.70
N ASP A 69 32.46 10.17 -19.51
CA ASP A 69 31.35 11.09 -19.21
C ASP A 69 31.80 12.27 -18.30
N ASP A 70 33.00 12.19 -17.70
CA ASP A 70 33.57 13.23 -16.82
C ASP A 70 34.95 13.71 -17.30
N LYS A 71 35.07 15.02 -17.52
CA LYS A 71 36.29 15.66 -18.03
C LYS A 71 37.48 15.57 -17.06
N THR A 72 37.24 15.73 -15.77
CA THR A 72 38.28 15.75 -14.74
C THR A 72 38.91 14.36 -14.61
N ILE A 73 38.05 13.34 -14.56
CA ILE A 73 38.46 11.94 -14.48
C ILE A 73 39.17 11.50 -15.76
N GLN A 74 38.71 11.94 -16.92
CA GLN A 74 39.38 11.70 -18.19
C GLN A 74 40.83 12.21 -18.17
N GLU A 75 41.06 13.47 -17.80
CA GLU A 75 42.40 14.08 -17.76
C GLU A 75 43.37 13.37 -16.80
N GLU A 76 42.86 12.74 -15.74
CA GLU A 76 43.66 11.95 -14.81
C GLU A 76 44.00 10.56 -15.36
N ILE A 77 43.02 9.86 -15.94
CA ILE A 77 43.16 8.46 -16.35
C ILE A 77 43.93 8.32 -17.66
N ILE A 78 43.78 9.26 -18.60
CA ILE A 78 44.50 9.18 -19.88
C ILE A 78 46.02 9.15 -19.68
N LYS A 79 46.55 9.72 -18.58
CA LYS A 79 47.98 9.72 -18.25
C LYS A 79 48.50 8.35 -17.80
N LYS A 80 47.60 7.46 -17.40
CA LYS A 80 47.90 6.12 -16.88
C LYS A 80 47.58 5.01 -17.89
N LEU A 81 46.93 5.36 -19.00
CA LEU A 81 46.60 4.43 -20.08
C LEU A 81 47.67 4.49 -21.17
N PRO A 82 47.95 3.37 -21.86
CA PRO A 82 48.78 3.40 -23.04
C PRO A 82 48.11 4.21 -24.16
N ASN A 83 48.94 4.78 -25.04
CA ASN A 83 48.45 5.42 -26.25
C ASN A 83 47.79 4.36 -27.15
N THR A 84 46.67 4.73 -27.76
CA THR A 84 45.86 3.84 -28.56
C THR A 84 44.94 4.66 -29.45
N PHE A 85 44.34 4.03 -30.46
CA PHE A 85 43.32 4.66 -31.29
C PHE A 85 42.26 5.38 -30.44
N THR A 86 42.10 6.69 -30.67
CA THR A 86 41.26 7.56 -29.83
C THR A 86 40.43 8.51 -30.67
N ILE A 87 39.16 8.63 -30.30
CA ILE A 87 38.18 9.52 -30.93
C ILE A 87 37.72 10.55 -29.93
N LYS A 88 37.64 11.81 -30.34
CA LYS A 88 36.94 12.88 -29.64
C LYS A 88 35.47 12.87 -30.05
N THR A 89 34.59 12.80 -29.06
CA THR A 89 33.14 12.75 -29.25
C THR A 89 32.56 14.14 -29.51
N GLY A 90 31.32 14.19 -29.99
CA GLY A 90 30.61 15.46 -30.18
C GLY A 90 30.36 16.27 -28.90
N SER A 91 30.49 15.68 -27.71
CA SER A 91 30.45 16.39 -26.41
C SER A 91 31.83 16.91 -25.97
N GLY A 92 32.91 16.58 -26.68
CA GLY A 92 34.27 17.02 -26.38
C GLY A 92 35.08 16.08 -25.49
N LEU A 93 34.50 14.94 -25.06
CA LEU A 93 35.16 13.87 -24.31
C LEU A 93 35.70 12.80 -25.28
N LEU A 94 36.29 11.72 -24.77
CA LEU A 94 37.02 10.74 -25.56
C LEU A 94 36.39 9.34 -25.54
N HIS A 95 36.52 8.64 -26.66
CA HIS A 95 36.44 7.18 -26.74
C HIS A 95 37.85 6.62 -26.97
N LYS A 96 38.37 5.79 -26.06
CA LYS A 96 39.67 5.08 -26.24
C LYS A 96 39.42 3.59 -26.48
N TYR A 97 40.05 3.04 -27.51
CA TYR A 97 39.80 1.68 -27.99
C TYR A 97 40.93 0.73 -27.57
N PHE A 98 40.61 -0.46 -27.07
CA PHE A 98 41.62 -1.47 -26.71
C PHE A 98 41.17 -2.89 -27.05
N PHE A 99 42.12 -3.77 -27.38
CA PHE A 99 41.92 -5.22 -27.31
C PHE A 99 42.25 -5.75 -25.92
N SER A 100 41.65 -6.88 -25.55
CA SER A 100 41.69 -7.38 -24.17
C SER A 100 41.46 -8.88 -24.12
N ASP A 101 41.78 -9.54 -23.00
CA ASP A 101 41.43 -10.95 -22.75
C ASP A 101 39.91 -11.14 -22.56
N LYS A 102 39.17 -10.08 -22.19
CA LYS A 102 37.71 -10.07 -22.00
C LYS A 102 37.06 -8.80 -22.50
N SER A 103 35.78 -8.89 -22.86
CA SER A 103 34.97 -7.79 -23.39
C SER A 103 33.67 -7.55 -22.61
N GLU A 104 33.65 -7.79 -21.31
CA GLU A 104 32.47 -7.47 -20.49
C GLU A 104 32.28 -5.95 -20.37
N SER A 105 31.02 -5.50 -20.37
CA SER A 105 30.71 -4.08 -20.16
C SER A 105 30.58 -3.77 -18.66
N PHE A 106 31.09 -2.62 -18.22
CA PHE A 106 30.90 -2.14 -16.84
C PHE A 106 30.98 -0.62 -16.74
N LYS A 107 30.34 -0.07 -15.70
CA LYS A 107 30.30 1.37 -15.43
C LYS A 107 31.04 1.71 -14.14
N ILE A 108 31.68 2.86 -14.16
CA ILE A 108 32.30 3.49 -12.99
C ILE A 108 31.40 4.64 -12.55
N PHE A 109 31.07 4.68 -11.26
CA PHE A 109 30.16 5.67 -10.68
C PHE A 109 30.87 6.61 -9.72
N ASN A 110 30.50 7.89 -9.74
CA ASN A 110 30.90 8.85 -8.72
C ASN A 110 30.09 8.66 -7.41
N LYS A 111 30.30 9.53 -6.41
CA LYS A 111 29.58 9.49 -5.12
C LYS A 111 28.07 9.74 -5.24
N ASN A 112 27.64 10.41 -6.30
CA ASN A 112 26.24 10.74 -6.56
C ASN A 112 25.56 9.69 -7.47
N PHE A 113 26.26 8.61 -7.81
CA PHE A 113 25.82 7.55 -8.72
C PHE A 113 25.68 7.97 -10.19
N ASP A 114 26.26 9.11 -10.60
CA ASP A 114 26.40 9.43 -12.01
C ASP A 114 27.51 8.56 -12.64
N THR A 115 27.31 8.14 -13.89
CA THR A 115 28.36 7.43 -14.64
C THR A 115 29.46 8.42 -14.98
N ILE A 116 30.70 8.07 -14.62
CA ILE A 116 31.88 8.87 -14.97
C ILE A 116 32.67 8.25 -16.11
N ILE A 117 32.60 6.92 -16.25
CA ILE A 117 33.18 6.16 -17.37
C ILE A 117 32.29 4.94 -17.63
N ASP A 118 31.96 4.69 -18.89
CA ASP A 118 31.26 3.49 -19.35
C ASP A 118 32.18 2.66 -20.24
N ILE A 119 32.42 1.41 -19.86
CA ILE A 119 33.20 0.46 -20.64
C ILE A 119 32.24 -0.29 -21.55
N GLN A 120 32.26 0.05 -22.84
CA GLN A 120 31.43 -0.57 -23.85
C GLN A 120 32.14 -1.80 -24.42
N GLY A 121 31.67 -2.98 -24.00
CA GLY A 121 32.15 -4.28 -24.46
C GLY A 121 31.11 -5.00 -25.32
N LYS A 122 31.09 -6.35 -25.26
CA LYS A 122 30.19 -7.21 -26.02
C LYS A 122 28.73 -6.79 -25.88
N GLY A 123 28.08 -6.56 -27.03
CA GLY A 123 26.65 -6.19 -27.11
C GLY A 123 26.36 -4.71 -26.83
N LYS A 124 27.40 -3.87 -26.73
CA LYS A 124 27.30 -2.40 -26.65
C LYS A 124 27.97 -1.76 -27.86
N GLN A 125 27.65 -0.50 -28.15
CA GLN A 125 28.26 0.24 -29.25
C GLN A 125 28.59 1.68 -28.87
N VAL A 126 29.58 2.22 -29.58
CA VAL A 126 29.90 3.65 -29.62
C VAL A 126 29.80 4.17 -31.04
N VAL A 127 29.45 5.45 -31.20
CA VAL A 127 29.41 6.08 -32.53
C VAL A 127 30.82 6.19 -33.10
N GLY A 128 30.96 5.85 -34.38
CA GLY A 128 32.21 5.85 -35.10
C GLY A 128 32.70 7.23 -35.53
N PRO A 129 33.99 7.32 -35.90
CA PRO A 129 34.59 8.55 -36.38
C PRO A 129 33.94 9.00 -37.69
N ASP A 130 34.14 10.26 -38.02
CA ASP A 130 33.52 10.96 -39.14
C ASP A 130 32.00 11.09 -39.13
N SER A 131 31.29 10.37 -38.25
CA SER A 131 29.86 10.51 -37.99
C SER A 131 29.53 11.86 -37.34
N ILE A 132 28.27 12.29 -37.44
CA ILE A 132 27.78 13.56 -36.90
C ILE A 132 26.94 13.30 -35.64
N HIS A 133 27.33 13.93 -34.54
CA HIS A 133 26.57 13.89 -33.28
C HIS A 133 25.24 14.66 -33.42
N PRO A 134 24.18 14.33 -32.67
CA PRO A 134 22.92 15.09 -32.66
C PRO A 134 23.02 16.61 -32.43
N ASN A 135 24.15 17.10 -31.93
CA ASN A 135 24.40 18.54 -31.71
C ASN A 135 25.13 19.21 -32.89
N GLY A 136 25.37 18.47 -33.99
CA GLY A 136 26.07 18.95 -35.17
C GLY A 136 27.60 18.77 -35.13
N ASN A 137 28.20 18.45 -33.99
CA ASN A 137 29.64 18.23 -33.88
C ASN A 137 30.04 16.88 -34.48
N LYS A 138 31.25 16.82 -35.02
CA LYS A 138 31.79 15.62 -35.65
C LYS A 138 32.53 14.74 -34.62
N TYR A 139 32.49 13.43 -34.81
CA TYR A 139 33.37 12.49 -34.11
C TYR A 139 34.75 12.48 -34.80
N GLU A 140 35.78 12.97 -34.12
CA GLU A 140 37.09 13.25 -34.72
C GLU A 140 38.16 12.30 -34.20
N ILE A 141 38.99 11.75 -35.09
CA ILE A 141 40.15 10.95 -34.68
C ILE A 141 41.21 11.91 -34.16
N ILE A 142 41.62 11.74 -32.90
CA ILE A 142 42.67 12.56 -32.27
C ILE A 142 43.96 11.77 -32.01
N ASP A 143 43.89 10.44 -32.04
CA ASP A 143 45.05 9.55 -32.03
C ASP A 143 44.77 8.41 -33.01
N ASN A 144 45.56 8.33 -34.08
CA ASN A 144 45.42 7.31 -35.14
C ASN A 144 46.43 6.15 -34.98
N SER A 145 46.94 5.94 -33.77
CA SER A 145 47.76 4.78 -33.42
C SER A 145 47.00 3.46 -33.59
N ASN A 146 47.71 2.34 -33.56
CA ASN A 146 47.05 1.02 -33.52
C ASN A 146 46.19 0.89 -32.25
N ILE A 147 45.15 0.04 -32.33
CA ILE A 147 44.39 -0.34 -31.14
C ILE A 147 45.30 -1.23 -30.29
N GLU A 148 45.69 -0.74 -29.12
CA GLU A 148 46.63 -1.41 -28.23
C GLU A 148 45.95 -2.51 -27.41
N TYR A 149 46.74 -3.49 -26.93
CA TYR A 149 46.25 -4.51 -26.01
C TYR A 149 46.43 -4.08 -24.56
N ILE A 150 45.46 -4.40 -23.72
CA ILE A 150 45.54 -4.23 -22.26
C ILE A 150 44.69 -5.31 -21.59
N ASP A 151 45.19 -5.89 -20.50
CA ASP A 151 44.42 -6.90 -19.78
C ASP A 151 43.18 -6.28 -19.15
N TYR A 152 42.04 -6.97 -19.25
CA TYR A 152 40.77 -6.51 -18.67
C TYR A 152 40.91 -6.26 -17.15
N ALA A 153 41.71 -7.09 -16.48
CA ALA A 153 42.03 -6.96 -15.06
C ALA A 153 42.81 -5.67 -14.76
N GLU A 154 43.71 -5.26 -15.66
CA GLU A 154 44.48 -4.02 -15.54
C GLU A 154 43.59 -2.79 -15.68
N ILE A 155 42.72 -2.74 -16.71
CA ILE A 155 41.71 -1.67 -16.83
C ILE A 155 40.84 -1.64 -15.58
N LYS A 156 40.33 -2.79 -15.14
CA LYS A 156 39.46 -2.83 -13.97
C LYS A 156 40.20 -2.33 -12.73
N ALA A 157 41.44 -2.75 -12.51
CA ALA A 157 42.25 -2.28 -11.39
C ALA A 157 42.55 -0.77 -11.45
N LEU A 158 42.78 -0.24 -12.66
CA LEU A 158 43.01 1.18 -12.88
C LEU A 158 41.77 2.03 -12.56
N LEU A 159 40.59 1.56 -12.97
CA LEU A 159 39.34 2.29 -12.86
C LEU A 159 38.62 2.11 -11.51
N GLU A 160 38.85 0.98 -10.83
CA GLU A 160 38.14 0.65 -9.60
C GLU A 160 38.27 1.66 -8.45
N PRO A 161 39.43 2.31 -8.21
CA PRO A 161 39.56 3.29 -7.14
C PRO A 161 38.57 4.46 -7.27
N TYR A 162 38.16 4.76 -8.50
CA TYR A 162 37.18 5.79 -8.84
C TYR A 162 35.74 5.29 -8.71
N ASN A 163 35.53 3.97 -8.72
CA ASN A 163 34.22 3.37 -8.59
C ASN A 163 33.72 3.43 -7.14
N LYS A 164 32.84 4.38 -6.84
CA LYS A 164 32.24 4.50 -5.51
C LYS A 164 31.03 3.58 -5.31
N LYS A 165 30.85 2.61 -6.20
CA LYS A 165 29.92 1.50 -6.02
C LYS A 165 30.39 0.57 -4.90
N ILE A 166 29.49 0.25 -3.97
CA ILE A 166 29.75 -0.71 -2.88
C ILE A 166 30.05 -2.10 -3.49
N LYS A 167 31.29 -2.57 -3.36
CA LYS A 167 31.74 -3.85 -3.93
C LYS A 167 31.50 -5.04 -3.01
N ASN A 168 30.58 -5.93 -3.42
CA ASN A 168 30.43 -7.29 -2.89
C ASN A 168 31.63 -8.18 -3.28
N LYS A 169 32.50 -8.48 -2.32
CA LYS A 169 33.62 -9.43 -2.39
C LYS A 169 33.10 -10.88 -2.43
N ILE A 170 32.80 -11.43 -3.61
CA ILE A 170 32.42 -12.84 -3.74
C ILE A 170 33.62 -13.76 -4.06
N GLU A 171 34.75 -13.25 -4.56
CA GLU A 171 35.88 -14.13 -4.94
C GLU A 171 36.90 -14.45 -3.83
N LYS A 172 36.76 -13.88 -2.62
CA LYS A 172 37.60 -14.28 -1.46
C LYS A 172 37.01 -15.40 -0.61
N LYS A 173 35.86 -15.97 -0.98
CA LYS A 173 35.06 -16.83 -0.10
C LYS A 173 35.61 -18.24 0.09
N ILE A 174 36.49 -18.72 -0.80
CA ILE A 174 37.05 -20.08 -0.68
C ILE A 174 38.26 -20.12 0.28
N ILE A 175 39.02 -19.02 0.41
CA ILE A 175 40.22 -18.98 1.29
C ILE A 175 39.85 -18.57 2.73
N LYS A 176 38.66 -18.02 2.97
CA LYS A 176 38.23 -17.52 4.29
C LYS A 176 37.64 -18.57 5.23
N ASN A 177 37.59 -19.85 4.83
CA ASN A 177 37.04 -20.93 5.65
C ASN A 177 38.02 -21.50 6.67
N ILE A 178 39.25 -20.96 6.74
CA ILE A 178 40.18 -21.12 7.85
C ILE A 178 40.79 -19.74 8.09
N ASN A 179 40.82 -19.28 9.34
CA ASN A 179 41.37 -17.98 9.72
C ASN A 179 42.79 -17.86 9.17
N THR A 180 43.13 -16.74 8.50
CA THR A 180 44.48 -16.49 7.98
C THR A 180 45.53 -16.63 9.07
N ASN A 181 45.19 -16.34 10.33
CA ASN A 181 46.09 -16.55 11.47
C ASN A 181 46.38 -18.03 11.75
N PHE A 182 45.41 -18.94 11.61
CA PHE A 182 45.63 -20.37 11.80
C PHE A 182 46.45 -20.98 10.65
N ILE A 183 46.24 -20.51 9.41
CA ILE A 183 47.05 -20.96 8.27
C ILE A 183 48.50 -20.48 8.40
N GLU A 184 48.73 -19.25 8.87
CA GLU A 184 50.09 -18.77 9.14
C GLU A 184 50.73 -19.46 10.35
N GLU A 185 49.99 -19.76 11.42
CA GLU A 185 50.46 -20.60 12.54
C GLU A 185 50.82 -22.01 12.05
N LEU A 186 49.96 -22.65 11.26
CA LEU A 186 50.21 -23.97 10.67
C LEU A 186 51.44 -23.99 9.77
N LYS A 187 51.63 -22.95 8.93
CA LYS A 187 52.83 -22.79 8.10
C LYS A 187 54.10 -22.53 8.92
N SER A 188 53.98 -21.98 10.13
CA SER A 188 55.13 -21.76 11.01
C SER A 188 55.56 -23.01 11.76
N LEU A 189 54.66 -23.99 11.93
CA LEU A 189 54.91 -25.24 12.65
C LEU A 189 55.49 -26.35 11.77
N ILE A 190 55.38 -26.22 10.45
CA ILE A 190 55.81 -27.25 9.50
C ILE A 190 56.76 -26.62 8.48
N LYS A 191 57.97 -27.16 8.38
CA LYS A 191 58.93 -26.71 7.36
C LYS A 191 58.55 -27.30 6.01
N LEU A 192 58.82 -26.55 4.94
CA LEU A 192 58.54 -27.02 3.58
C LEU A 192 59.34 -28.29 3.28
N GLU A 193 60.59 -28.37 3.73
CA GLU A 193 61.46 -29.53 3.56
C GLU A 193 60.84 -30.82 4.11
N ASP A 194 60.23 -30.76 5.29
CA ASP A 194 59.62 -31.92 5.92
C ASP A 194 58.46 -32.45 5.05
N VAL A 195 57.73 -31.57 4.38
CA VAL A 195 56.66 -31.95 3.46
C VAL A 195 57.22 -32.43 2.13
N LEU A 196 58.28 -31.83 1.59
CA LEU A 196 58.94 -32.32 0.37
C LEU A 196 59.43 -33.77 0.56
N SER A 197 60.02 -34.07 1.73
CA SER A 197 60.51 -35.41 2.06
C SER A 197 59.40 -36.47 2.09
N ASP A 198 58.19 -36.13 2.55
CA ASP A 198 57.05 -37.08 2.56
C ASP A 198 56.68 -37.58 1.16
N PHE A 199 56.96 -36.76 0.14
CA PHE A 199 56.67 -37.04 -1.26
C PHE A 199 57.92 -37.48 -2.04
N GLY A 200 58.93 -38.02 -1.35
CA GLY A 200 60.07 -38.68 -1.97
C GLY A 200 61.15 -37.75 -2.52
N VAL A 201 61.15 -36.47 -2.15
CA VAL A 201 62.22 -35.53 -2.50
C VAL A 201 63.42 -35.74 -1.56
N ASP A 202 64.60 -35.97 -2.11
CA ASP A 202 65.85 -36.01 -1.34
C ASP A 202 66.20 -34.59 -0.87
N ILE A 203 65.90 -34.29 0.39
CA ILE A 203 66.12 -32.97 1.01
C ILE A 203 67.57 -32.69 1.40
N THR A 204 68.48 -33.67 1.28
CA THR A 204 69.92 -33.46 1.53
C THR A 204 70.60 -32.70 0.39
N LYS A 205 69.91 -32.48 -0.73
CA LYS A 205 70.42 -31.82 -1.94
C LYS A 205 69.40 -30.83 -2.48
N ASN A 206 69.76 -29.56 -2.55
CA ASN A 206 68.94 -28.49 -3.13
C ASN A 206 69.76 -27.81 -4.24
N PRO A 207 69.45 -28.01 -5.55
CA PRO A 207 68.23 -28.63 -6.09
C PRO A 207 68.22 -30.17 -6.09
N SER A 208 67.02 -30.75 -6.02
CA SER A 208 66.73 -32.20 -6.01
C SER A 208 65.92 -32.65 -7.24
N ASN A 209 65.58 -33.93 -7.30
CA ASN A 209 64.67 -34.49 -8.30
C ASN A 209 63.24 -33.96 -8.12
N CYS A 210 62.58 -33.59 -9.22
CA CYS A 210 61.17 -33.25 -9.21
C CYS A 210 60.33 -34.53 -9.26
N PRO A 211 59.35 -34.74 -8.36
CA PRO A 211 58.50 -35.93 -8.36
C PRO A 211 57.45 -35.94 -9.49
N PHE A 212 57.21 -34.79 -10.12
CA PHE A 212 56.17 -34.65 -11.15
C PHE A 212 56.63 -35.04 -12.55
N HIS A 213 57.93 -35.15 -12.79
CA HIS A 213 58.48 -35.53 -14.08
C HIS A 213 59.91 -36.07 -13.93
N THR A 214 60.34 -36.92 -14.86
CA THR A 214 61.74 -37.32 -14.96
C THR A 214 62.53 -36.25 -15.72
N SER A 215 63.77 -35.98 -15.30
CA SER A 215 64.68 -35.05 -16.01
C SER A 215 66.02 -35.73 -16.26
N LYS A 216 66.63 -35.49 -17.44
CA LYS A 216 67.93 -36.09 -17.81
C LYS A 216 69.07 -35.71 -16.84
N GLY A 217 68.99 -34.54 -16.19
CA GLY A 217 69.99 -34.05 -15.23
C GLY A 217 69.70 -34.38 -13.75
N GLY A 218 68.54 -34.95 -13.43
CA GLY A 218 68.19 -35.44 -12.09
C GLY A 218 68.12 -34.39 -10.95
N LYS A 219 68.31 -33.10 -11.21
CA LYS A 219 68.29 -32.04 -10.17
C LYS A 219 67.71 -30.75 -10.73
N CYS A 220 66.41 -30.56 -10.56
CA CYS A 220 65.67 -29.43 -11.14
C CYS A 220 64.69 -28.76 -10.16
N LEU A 221 64.42 -29.36 -9.00
CA LEU A 221 63.54 -28.83 -7.97
C LEU A 221 64.38 -28.12 -6.90
N GLY A 222 64.35 -26.79 -6.89
CA GLY A 222 64.91 -25.99 -5.81
C GLY A 222 63.84 -25.54 -4.82
N TRP A 223 64.20 -25.25 -3.57
CA TRP A 223 63.25 -24.69 -2.60
C TRP A 223 63.89 -23.71 -1.63
N ASN A 224 63.05 -22.91 -0.98
CA ASN A 224 63.36 -22.10 0.19
C ASN A 224 62.29 -22.34 1.27
N ASN A 225 62.35 -21.61 2.38
CA ASN A 225 61.42 -21.79 3.51
C ASN A 225 59.93 -21.57 3.17
N LYS A 226 59.59 -21.02 2.00
CA LYS A 226 58.21 -20.66 1.61
C LYS A 226 57.72 -21.36 0.35
N THR A 227 58.61 -21.62 -0.60
CA THR A 227 58.26 -22.10 -1.94
C THR A 227 59.27 -23.09 -2.49
N ALA A 228 58.78 -24.14 -3.15
CA ALA A 228 59.52 -25.03 -4.02
C ALA A 228 59.26 -24.65 -5.48
N HIS A 229 60.29 -24.61 -6.31
CA HIS A 229 60.22 -24.25 -7.71
C HIS A 229 61.00 -25.25 -8.55
N CYS A 230 60.40 -25.74 -9.63
CA CYS A 230 61.08 -26.60 -10.60
C CYS A 230 61.48 -25.79 -11.83
N PHE A 231 62.78 -25.75 -12.13
CA PHE A 231 63.33 -25.04 -13.29
C PHE A 231 63.10 -25.75 -14.63
N HIS A 232 62.48 -26.93 -14.62
CA HIS A 232 62.23 -27.72 -15.83
C HIS A 232 60.77 -27.69 -16.28
N CYS A 233 59.82 -27.85 -15.35
CA CYS A 233 58.39 -27.74 -15.65
C CYS A 233 57.82 -26.35 -15.32
N GLU A 234 58.66 -25.43 -14.87
CA GLU A 234 58.28 -24.06 -14.44
C GLU A 234 57.21 -24.04 -13.34
N GLY A 235 57.01 -25.15 -12.64
CA GLY A 235 56.07 -25.27 -11.54
C GLY A 235 56.60 -24.59 -10.28
N SER A 236 55.71 -23.89 -9.57
CA SER A 236 55.99 -23.22 -8.30
C SER A 236 54.92 -23.56 -7.27
N TRP A 237 55.35 -24.01 -6.09
CA TRP A 237 54.46 -24.50 -5.05
C TRP A 237 54.84 -23.94 -3.68
N ASN A 238 53.84 -23.45 -2.95
CA ASN A 238 53.91 -23.41 -1.49
C ASN A 238 53.50 -24.78 -0.89
N ILE A 239 53.65 -24.93 0.41
CA ILE A 239 53.37 -26.17 1.16
C ILE A 239 51.98 -26.77 0.86
N ILE A 240 50.95 -25.93 0.65
CA ILE A 240 49.58 -26.38 0.38
C ILE A 240 49.43 -26.82 -1.08
N SER A 241 49.88 -25.99 -2.03
CA SER A 241 49.82 -26.35 -3.46
C SER A 241 50.67 -27.58 -3.78
N TRP A 242 51.79 -27.78 -3.07
CA TRP A 242 52.63 -28.96 -3.21
C TRP A 242 51.88 -30.25 -2.87
N ILE A 243 51.16 -30.26 -1.74
CA ILE A 243 50.35 -31.42 -1.32
C ILE A 243 49.20 -31.66 -2.29
N LYS A 244 48.52 -30.60 -2.73
CA LYS A 244 47.39 -30.72 -3.66
C LYS A 244 47.79 -31.41 -4.95
N ASP A 245 48.91 -31.01 -5.53
CA ASP A 245 49.34 -31.53 -6.82
C ASP A 245 49.91 -32.95 -6.68
N ASN A 246 50.65 -33.25 -5.60
CA ASN A 246 51.18 -34.60 -5.35
C ASN A 246 50.07 -35.61 -4.97
N LYS A 247 49.11 -35.22 -4.11
CA LYS A 247 48.01 -36.10 -3.68
C LYS A 247 46.77 -36.04 -4.59
N LYS A 248 46.75 -35.15 -5.58
CA LYS A 248 45.56 -34.83 -6.40
C LYS A 248 44.33 -34.55 -5.54
N CYS A 249 44.51 -33.79 -4.48
CA CYS A 249 43.49 -33.55 -3.45
C CYS A 249 43.02 -32.09 -3.45
N ASN A 250 41.87 -31.85 -2.82
CA ASN A 250 41.36 -30.48 -2.66
C ASN A 250 42.08 -29.75 -1.50
N THR A 251 41.91 -28.42 -1.41
CA THR A 251 42.59 -27.61 -0.39
C THR A 251 42.26 -28.03 1.05
N LYS A 252 41.05 -28.56 1.30
CA LYS A 252 40.65 -29.01 2.64
C LYS A 252 41.44 -30.27 3.04
N GLU A 253 41.53 -31.24 2.15
CA GLU A 253 42.31 -32.46 2.35
C GLU A 253 43.80 -32.16 2.52
N ALA A 254 44.33 -31.18 1.79
CA ALA A 254 45.71 -30.73 1.96
C ALA A 254 45.96 -30.10 3.34
N ILE A 255 44.99 -29.36 3.89
CA ILE A 255 45.11 -28.74 5.21
C ILE A 255 44.89 -29.75 6.33
N ASP A 256 43.97 -30.71 6.16
CA ASP A 256 43.77 -31.81 7.10
C ASP A 256 45.07 -32.65 7.22
N TYR A 257 45.78 -32.88 6.11
CA TYR A 257 47.10 -33.52 6.12
C TYR A 257 48.15 -32.74 6.92
N LEU A 258 48.21 -31.42 6.72
CA LEU A 258 49.15 -30.56 7.45
C LEU A 258 48.80 -30.51 8.95
N VAL A 259 47.53 -30.44 9.30
CA VAL A 259 47.09 -30.41 10.69
C VAL A 259 47.46 -31.69 11.43
N ASP A 260 47.26 -32.83 10.77
CA ASP A 260 47.65 -34.14 11.31
C ASP A 260 49.16 -34.20 11.52
N LYS A 261 49.95 -33.72 10.55
CA LYS A 261 51.41 -33.64 10.65
C LYS A 261 51.91 -32.67 11.72
N ALA A 262 51.21 -31.56 11.96
CA ALA A 262 51.51 -30.63 13.05
C ALA A 262 51.01 -31.12 14.42
N GLY A 263 50.24 -32.20 14.51
CA GLY A 263 49.67 -32.71 15.76
C GLY A 263 48.66 -31.76 16.42
N ILE A 264 48.01 -30.88 15.65
CA ILE A 264 47.09 -29.85 16.17
C ILE A 264 45.62 -30.14 15.85
N THR A 265 45.26 -31.43 15.70
CA THR A 265 43.92 -31.90 15.31
C THR A 265 42.82 -31.40 16.26
N ASP A 266 43.09 -31.35 17.56
CA ASP A 266 42.12 -30.87 18.55
C ASP A 266 41.96 -29.34 18.52
N LYS A 267 43.04 -28.58 18.23
CA LYS A 267 42.96 -27.14 17.93
C LYS A 267 42.15 -26.87 16.66
N LEU A 268 42.27 -27.70 15.62
CA LEU A 268 41.44 -27.58 14.42
C LEU A 268 39.96 -27.86 14.73
N LYS A 269 39.65 -28.83 15.59
CA LYS A 269 38.28 -29.09 16.06
C LYS A 269 37.72 -27.93 16.86
N GLU A 270 38.48 -27.38 17.81
CA GLU A 270 38.09 -26.18 18.57
C GLU A 270 37.90 -24.96 17.66
N HIS A 271 38.80 -24.74 16.71
CA HIS A 271 38.70 -23.66 15.72
C HIS A 271 37.48 -23.83 14.81
N ARG A 272 37.17 -25.06 14.39
CA ARG A 272 35.95 -25.39 13.61
C ARG A 272 34.68 -25.21 14.45
N LEU A 273 34.68 -25.57 15.74
CA LEU A 273 33.57 -25.37 16.68
C LEU A 273 33.32 -23.88 16.97
N GLN A 274 34.38 -23.10 17.17
CA GLN A 274 34.31 -21.64 17.30
C GLN A 274 33.83 -20.98 16.01
N HIS A 275 34.24 -21.50 14.84
CA HIS A 275 33.71 -21.07 13.56
C HIS A 275 32.24 -21.45 13.37
N ILE A 276 31.78 -22.64 13.74
CA ILE A 276 30.35 -23.00 13.66
C ILE A 276 29.53 -22.06 14.55
N LYS A 277 29.97 -21.79 15.79
CA LYS A 277 29.34 -20.79 16.68
C LYS A 277 29.36 -19.37 16.09
N LYS A 278 30.42 -18.96 15.39
CA LYS A 278 30.49 -17.68 14.66
C LYS A 278 29.67 -17.67 13.36
N THR A 279 29.54 -18.79 12.65
CA THR A 279 28.89 -18.90 11.33
C THR A 279 27.38 -18.91 11.47
N THR A 280 26.85 -19.41 12.59
CA THR A 280 25.43 -19.24 12.95
C THR A 280 25.09 -17.78 13.30
N ILE A 281 26.08 -16.90 13.50
CA ILE A 281 25.88 -15.50 13.93
C ILE A 281 26.39 -14.47 12.89
N THR A 282 27.24 -14.82 11.91
CA THR A 282 27.91 -13.81 11.06
C THR A 282 28.11 -14.19 9.58
N ASN A 283 27.03 -14.60 8.89
CA ASN A 283 26.96 -14.58 7.42
C ASN A 283 25.86 -13.64 6.89
N LYS A 284 25.70 -12.52 7.58
CA LYS A 284 25.17 -11.27 7.06
C LYS A 284 26.13 -10.22 7.58
N ASN A 285 26.66 -9.34 6.73
CA ASN A 285 27.10 -8.05 7.25
C ASN A 285 25.79 -7.36 7.64
N PRO A 286 25.42 -7.26 8.93
CA PRO A 286 24.04 -6.98 9.32
C PRO A 286 23.57 -5.70 8.65
N GLU A 287 24.38 -4.63 8.69
CA GLU A 287 24.09 -3.33 8.06
C GLU A 287 24.04 -3.35 6.52
N LEU A 288 24.83 -4.21 5.85
CA LEU A 288 24.88 -4.26 4.38
C LEU A 288 23.84 -5.23 3.80
N SER A 289 23.54 -6.35 4.45
CA SER A 289 22.32 -7.13 4.12
C SER A 289 21.05 -6.35 4.49
N PHE A 290 21.10 -5.55 5.55
CA PHE A 290 20.07 -4.60 5.98
C PHE A 290 19.77 -3.50 4.95
N VAL A 291 20.59 -3.28 3.93
CA VAL A 291 20.26 -2.28 2.89
C VAL A 291 19.90 -2.94 1.55
N PHE A 292 20.35 -4.17 1.30
CA PHE A 292 20.17 -4.85 0.01
C PHE A 292 19.05 -5.89 -0.05
N GLU A 293 18.56 -6.42 1.09
CA GLU A 293 17.36 -7.27 1.07
C GLU A 293 16.10 -6.40 0.99
N ARG A 294 15.13 -6.84 0.17
CA ARG A 294 13.86 -6.12 -0.03
C ARG A 294 13.13 -5.85 1.29
N ILE A 295 13.21 -6.79 2.23
CA ILE A 295 12.67 -6.64 3.59
C ILE A 295 13.24 -5.40 4.27
N ASN A 296 14.55 -5.23 4.23
CA ASN A 296 15.18 -4.14 4.97
C ASN A 296 15.02 -2.79 4.24
N GLN A 297 14.91 -2.80 2.90
CA GLN A 297 14.43 -1.63 2.14
C GLN A 297 13.00 -1.25 2.52
N ALA A 298 12.12 -2.24 2.73
CA ALA A 298 10.76 -2.01 3.22
C ALA A 298 10.76 -1.46 4.66
N GLU A 299 11.66 -1.93 5.54
CA GLU A 299 11.84 -1.38 6.89
C GLU A 299 12.25 0.10 6.86
N GLU A 300 13.26 0.47 6.06
CA GLU A 300 13.66 1.87 5.89
C GLU A 300 12.56 2.72 5.25
N PHE A 301 11.85 2.19 4.26
CA PHE A 301 10.72 2.88 3.67
C PHE A 301 9.63 3.14 4.71
N ILE A 302 9.31 2.16 5.56
CA ILE A 302 8.28 2.28 6.60
C ILE A 302 8.68 3.28 7.69
N LYS A 303 9.97 3.46 7.97
CA LYS A 303 10.44 4.53 8.87
C LYS A 303 10.09 5.92 8.34
N VAL A 304 10.14 6.12 7.03
CA VAL A 304 9.83 7.41 6.37
C VAL A 304 8.32 7.54 6.13
N GLN A 305 7.68 6.50 5.61
CA GLN A 305 6.26 6.42 5.32
C GLN A 305 5.68 5.23 6.10
N PRO A 306 5.17 5.44 7.33
CA PRO A 306 4.57 4.38 8.12
C PRO A 306 3.45 3.69 7.34
N ILE A 307 3.59 2.37 7.19
CA ILE A 307 2.62 1.49 6.53
C ILE A 307 2.27 0.37 7.51
N TYR A 308 0.98 0.09 7.58
CA TYR A 308 0.44 -1.08 8.23
C TYR A 308 -0.29 -1.94 7.19
N TYR A 309 0.08 -3.22 7.09
CA TYR A 309 -0.64 -4.17 6.27
C TYR A 309 -1.55 -5.02 7.16
N GLU A 310 -2.86 -4.80 7.08
CA GLU A 310 -3.85 -5.49 7.91
C GLU A 310 -4.06 -6.94 7.45
N ARG A 311 -4.49 -7.83 8.37
CA ARG A 311 -4.83 -9.24 8.08
C ARG A 311 -5.75 -9.43 6.89
N LYS A 312 -6.66 -8.49 6.65
CA LYS A 312 -7.68 -8.52 5.59
C LYS A 312 -7.16 -8.05 4.22
N HIS A 313 -5.86 -8.20 3.98
CA HIS A 313 -5.18 -7.80 2.75
C HIS A 313 -5.30 -6.30 2.38
N GLN A 314 -5.42 -5.44 3.39
CA GLN A 314 -5.58 -3.99 3.19
C GLN A 314 -4.34 -3.23 3.67
N PHE A 315 -3.86 -2.29 2.84
CA PHE A 315 -2.82 -1.35 3.27
C PHE A 315 -3.43 -0.12 3.93
N TRP A 316 -2.76 0.32 4.99
CA TRP A 316 -3.01 1.56 5.72
C TRP A 316 -1.74 2.39 5.73
N PHE A 317 -1.86 3.67 5.37
CA PHE A 317 -0.74 4.61 5.34
C PHE A 317 -0.96 5.69 6.37
N TRP A 318 0.09 6.08 7.07
CA TRP A 318 0.02 7.28 7.89
C TRP A 318 0.01 8.51 6.99
N ASP A 319 -1.07 9.28 7.07
CA ASP A 319 -1.20 10.60 6.46
C ASP A 319 -0.64 11.65 7.43
N PHE A 320 0.51 12.23 7.09
CA PHE A 320 1.17 13.25 7.89
C PHE A 320 0.42 14.58 7.94
N ASN A 321 -0.44 14.88 6.96
CA ASN A 321 -1.22 16.12 6.93
C ASN A 321 -2.45 16.02 7.83
N ASN A 322 -3.08 14.85 7.85
CA ASN A 322 -4.30 14.59 8.62
C ASN A 322 -4.06 13.85 9.94
N PHE A 323 -2.82 13.44 10.22
CA PHE A 323 -2.39 12.74 11.43
C PHE A 323 -3.20 11.45 11.71
N CYS A 324 -3.45 10.66 10.68
CA CYS A 324 -4.24 9.44 10.79
C CYS A 324 -3.84 8.36 9.79
N TRP A 325 -4.30 7.13 10.04
CA TRP A 325 -4.19 6.02 9.11
C TRP A 325 -5.30 6.07 8.07
N VAL A 326 -4.93 6.04 6.80
CA VAL A 326 -5.84 6.03 5.64
C VAL A 326 -5.69 4.75 4.83
N GLU A 327 -6.81 4.20 4.37
CA GLU A 327 -6.87 3.03 3.49
C GLU A 327 -6.24 3.40 2.13
N LYS A 328 -5.31 2.57 1.65
CA LYS A 328 -4.62 2.71 0.36
C LYS A 328 -4.57 1.39 -0.39
N ASP A 329 -4.71 1.43 -1.70
CA ASP A 329 -4.59 0.23 -2.53
C ASP A 329 -3.12 -0.04 -2.94
N GLU A 330 -2.89 -1.16 -3.64
CA GLU A 330 -1.55 -1.50 -4.13
C GLU A 330 -1.01 -0.47 -5.15
N ILE A 331 -1.87 0.21 -5.90
CA ILE A 331 -1.46 1.19 -6.92
C ILE A 331 -0.99 2.47 -6.25
N ASP A 332 -1.72 2.95 -5.24
CA ASP A 332 -1.33 4.05 -4.36
C ASP A 332 0.04 3.79 -3.73
N LEU A 333 0.29 2.56 -3.27
CA LEU A 333 1.57 2.15 -2.73
C LEU A 333 2.69 2.24 -3.77
N LEU A 334 2.50 1.68 -4.96
CA LEU A 334 3.50 1.72 -6.03
C LEU A 334 3.78 3.15 -6.51
N ASN A 335 2.76 4.00 -6.56
CA ASN A 335 2.91 5.42 -6.88
C ASN A 335 3.70 6.16 -5.79
N SER A 336 3.44 5.85 -4.51
CA SER A 336 4.17 6.44 -3.38
C SER A 336 5.65 6.05 -3.41
N ILE A 337 5.94 4.78 -3.68
CA ILE A 337 7.32 4.28 -3.84
C ILE A 337 8.02 4.98 -5.00
N ARG A 338 7.40 5.03 -6.18
CA ARG A 338 7.97 5.71 -7.34
C ARG A 338 8.23 7.20 -7.05
N LYS A 339 7.34 7.90 -6.35
CA LYS A 339 7.49 9.31 -6.00
C LYS A 339 8.63 9.57 -5.01
N LEU A 340 8.80 8.68 -4.00
CA LEU A 340 9.80 8.85 -2.94
C LEU A 340 11.19 8.33 -3.32
N THR A 341 11.25 7.27 -4.14
CA THR A 341 12.49 6.53 -4.42
C THR A 341 12.94 6.62 -5.87
N TYR A 342 12.10 7.12 -6.77
CA TYR A 342 12.32 7.13 -8.23
C TYR A 342 12.54 5.74 -8.86
N ILE A 343 12.24 4.66 -8.11
CA ILE A 343 12.35 3.28 -8.59
C ILE A 343 11.25 2.99 -9.62
N ASP A 344 11.63 2.27 -10.69
CA ASP A 344 10.67 1.76 -11.67
C ASP A 344 9.84 0.62 -11.08
N THR A 345 8.56 0.92 -10.81
CA THR A 345 7.56 -0.01 -10.29
C THR A 345 6.72 -0.69 -11.38
N THR A 346 7.04 -0.49 -12.66
CA THR A 346 6.31 -1.07 -13.80
C THR A 346 6.81 -2.45 -14.20
N ASN A 347 8.06 -2.79 -13.85
CA ASN A 347 8.60 -4.14 -14.05
C ASN A 347 7.91 -5.14 -13.11
N SER A 348 7.28 -6.17 -13.69
CA SER A 348 6.45 -7.14 -12.96
C SER A 348 7.21 -7.91 -11.87
N LYS A 349 8.48 -8.28 -12.10
CA LYS A 349 9.29 -9.00 -11.11
C LYS A 349 9.64 -8.10 -9.92
N ASN A 350 10.08 -6.87 -10.20
CA ASN A 350 10.43 -5.91 -9.15
C ASN A 350 9.19 -5.51 -8.32
N LYS A 351 8.04 -5.32 -8.98
CA LYS A 351 6.77 -5.02 -8.33
C LYS A 351 6.40 -6.06 -7.27
N THR A 352 6.41 -7.35 -7.64
CA THR A 352 6.02 -8.43 -6.71
C THR A 352 6.96 -8.51 -5.51
N GLU A 353 8.28 -8.48 -5.74
CA GLU A 353 9.27 -8.53 -4.66
C GLU A 353 9.14 -7.36 -3.67
N ILE A 354 8.83 -6.15 -4.18
CA ILE A 354 8.63 -4.96 -3.35
C ILE A 354 7.34 -5.09 -2.54
N LEU A 355 6.24 -5.50 -3.17
CA LEU A 355 4.95 -5.68 -2.49
C LEU A 355 5.05 -6.73 -1.38
N ASP A 356 5.66 -7.89 -1.65
CA ASP A 356 5.76 -8.97 -0.66
C ASP A 356 6.58 -8.55 0.56
N ALA A 357 7.70 -7.84 0.35
CA ALA A 357 8.50 -7.30 1.43
C ALA A 357 7.72 -6.27 2.29
N LEU A 358 7.01 -5.33 1.65
CA LEU A 358 6.21 -4.33 2.35
C LEU A 358 5.00 -4.95 3.07
N LYS A 359 4.37 -5.98 2.50
CA LYS A 359 3.31 -6.75 3.17
C LYS A 359 3.82 -7.42 4.44
N GLN A 360 5.00 -8.04 4.36
CA GLN A 360 5.61 -8.72 5.50
C GLN A 360 5.99 -7.75 6.62
N VAL A 361 6.82 -6.74 6.31
CA VAL A 361 7.28 -5.77 7.31
C VAL A 361 6.13 -4.92 7.83
N GLY A 362 5.24 -4.46 6.95
CA GLY A 362 4.06 -3.69 7.33
C GLY A 362 3.09 -4.47 8.23
N ARG A 363 3.09 -5.81 8.17
CA ARG A 363 2.27 -6.65 9.09
C ARG A 363 2.87 -6.70 10.50
N GLU A 364 4.19 -6.66 10.61
CA GLU A 364 4.92 -6.64 11.89
C GLU A 364 4.80 -5.29 12.60
N GLN A 365 4.70 -4.20 11.84
CA GLN A 365 4.53 -2.83 12.34
C GLN A 365 3.09 -2.51 12.74
N ARG A 366 2.39 -3.45 13.38
CA ARG A 366 0.99 -3.29 13.76
C ARG A 366 0.82 -2.14 14.76
N PRO A 367 0.07 -1.08 14.42
CA PRO A 367 -0.20 0.01 15.35
C PRO A 367 -1.11 -0.46 16.50
N GLN A 368 -0.96 0.18 17.66
CA GLN A 368 -1.79 -0.11 18.83
C GLN A 368 -3.22 0.39 18.59
N GLU A 369 -4.22 -0.45 18.84
CA GLU A 369 -5.62 -0.01 18.76
C GLU A 369 -5.87 1.14 19.74
N ILE A 370 -6.67 2.13 19.33
CA ILE A 370 -7.03 3.26 20.17
C ILE A 370 -7.99 2.83 21.28
N LYS A 371 -7.94 3.50 22.43
CA LYS A 371 -8.97 3.32 23.45
C LYS A 371 -10.29 3.91 22.95
N PRO A 372 -11.45 3.30 23.27
CA PRO A 372 -12.74 3.85 22.85
C PRO A 372 -13.09 5.22 23.46
N SER A 373 -12.40 5.62 24.54
CA SER A 373 -12.53 6.94 25.17
C SER A 373 -11.72 8.04 24.46
N TRP A 374 -10.90 7.69 23.47
CA TRP A 374 -10.06 8.65 22.76
C TRP A 374 -10.79 9.34 21.63
N ILE A 375 -10.71 10.67 21.60
CA ILE A 375 -11.23 11.52 20.52
C ILE A 375 -10.07 12.35 19.98
N GLN A 376 -9.90 12.37 18.66
CA GLN A 376 -8.84 13.13 18.00
C GLN A 376 -9.37 14.42 17.38
N PHE A 377 -8.74 15.55 17.71
CA PHE A 377 -8.96 16.86 17.11
C PHE A 377 -7.66 17.32 16.47
N LYS A 378 -7.63 17.44 15.13
CA LYS A 378 -6.40 17.65 14.35
C LYS A 378 -5.29 16.67 14.76
N ASP A 379 -4.17 17.16 15.27
CA ASP A 379 -2.99 16.39 15.68
C ASP A 379 -3.03 15.95 17.15
N MET A 380 -4.09 16.28 17.91
CA MET A 380 -4.19 16.03 19.34
C MET A 380 -5.29 15.03 19.68
N ILE A 381 -4.94 14.02 20.48
CA ILE A 381 -5.86 13.03 21.04
C ILE A 381 -6.17 13.41 22.48
N TYR A 382 -7.45 13.32 22.85
CA TYR A 382 -7.97 13.57 24.18
C TYR A 382 -8.69 12.33 24.70
N ASP A 383 -8.34 11.89 25.90
CA ASP A 383 -9.02 10.80 26.58
C ASP A 383 -10.15 11.39 27.44
N ILE A 384 -11.41 11.12 27.07
CA ILE A 384 -12.57 11.66 27.80
C ILE A 384 -12.77 11.00 29.17
N GLU A 385 -12.12 9.86 29.42
CA GLU A 385 -12.18 9.16 30.69
C GLU A 385 -11.16 9.73 31.69
N THR A 386 -9.89 9.84 31.28
CA THR A 386 -8.80 10.28 32.17
C THR A 386 -8.54 11.79 32.12
N GLY A 387 -8.91 12.46 31.02
CA GLY A 387 -8.56 13.86 30.75
C GLY A 387 -7.14 14.05 30.18
N GLU A 388 -6.39 12.97 29.96
CA GLU A 388 -5.07 13.04 29.33
C GLU A 388 -5.15 13.52 27.88
N LYS A 389 -4.11 14.22 27.42
CA LYS A 389 -3.96 14.64 26.04
C LYS A 389 -2.55 14.43 25.53
N PHE A 390 -2.42 13.97 24.29
CA PHE A 390 -1.13 13.71 23.64
C PHE A 390 -1.26 13.81 22.12
N LYS A 391 -0.13 13.93 21.42
CA LYS A 391 -0.13 14.04 19.96
C LYS A 391 -0.42 12.70 19.29
N ALA A 392 -1.25 12.74 18.24
CA ALA A 392 -1.47 11.62 17.35
C ALA A 392 -0.16 11.23 16.66
N SER A 393 0.10 9.93 16.59
CA SER A 393 1.30 9.38 15.96
C SER A 393 1.01 8.01 15.36
N PRO A 394 1.84 7.52 14.41
CA PRO A 394 1.67 6.21 13.79
C PRO A 394 1.65 5.05 14.79
N LYS A 395 2.16 5.24 16.00
CA LYS A 395 2.10 4.25 17.08
C LYS A 395 0.67 3.78 17.37
N TYR A 396 -0.32 4.65 17.22
CA TYR A 396 -1.73 4.37 17.50
C TYR A 396 -2.54 4.29 16.20
N PHE A 397 -3.49 3.36 16.13
CA PHE A 397 -4.33 3.15 14.96
C PHE A 397 -5.52 4.13 14.90
N VAL A 398 -5.19 5.42 14.87
CA VAL A 398 -6.17 6.49 14.69
C VAL A 398 -6.62 6.60 13.24
N SER A 399 -7.92 6.73 13.01
CA SER A 399 -8.51 6.84 11.66
C SER A 399 -9.59 7.92 11.57
N ASN A 400 -9.87 8.61 12.68
CA ASN A 400 -10.95 9.58 12.78
C ASN A 400 -10.52 10.94 13.33
N PRO A 401 -9.58 11.65 12.67
CA PRO A 401 -9.26 13.03 13.04
C PRO A 401 -10.46 13.92 12.75
N ILE A 402 -10.86 14.72 13.73
CA ILE A 402 -11.79 15.83 13.52
C ILE A 402 -11.02 17.03 12.95
N ASN A 403 -11.58 17.67 11.93
CA ASN A 403 -10.89 18.71 11.15
C ASN A 403 -10.58 20.01 11.92
N TRP A 404 -10.97 20.11 13.18
CA TRP A 404 -10.91 21.34 13.98
C TRP A 404 -10.07 21.10 15.22
N LYS A 405 -9.24 22.08 15.59
CA LYS A 405 -8.60 22.10 16.90
C LYS A 405 -9.61 22.55 17.95
N LEU A 406 -9.29 22.35 19.23
CA LEU A 406 -10.11 22.90 20.30
C LEU A 406 -10.00 24.44 20.33
N GLY A 407 -11.15 25.11 20.35
CA GLY A 407 -11.25 26.55 20.48
C GLY A 407 -10.82 27.08 21.85
N LYS A 408 -10.78 28.41 21.98
CA LYS A 408 -10.41 29.08 23.23
C LYS A 408 -11.55 29.12 24.24
N ASN A 409 -12.79 29.02 23.76
CA ASN A 409 -14.01 29.01 24.56
C ASN A 409 -15.04 28.07 23.90
N GLU A 410 -16.26 28.05 24.43
CA GLU A 410 -17.36 27.21 23.92
C GLU A 410 -18.45 28.01 23.19
N GLU A 411 -18.23 29.29 22.90
CA GLU A 411 -19.26 30.16 22.33
C GLU A 411 -19.48 29.86 20.85
N THR A 412 -20.73 29.58 20.48
CA THR A 412 -21.12 29.25 19.11
C THR A 412 -22.42 29.94 18.68
N PRO A 413 -22.44 31.29 18.65
CA PRO A 413 -23.69 32.06 18.53
C PRO A 413 -24.49 31.81 17.25
N ILE A 414 -23.84 31.58 16.09
CA ILE A 414 -24.54 31.29 14.84
C ILE A 414 -25.11 29.87 14.88
N ILE A 415 -24.32 28.90 15.36
CA ILE A 415 -24.79 27.51 15.54
C ILE A 415 -25.92 27.45 16.56
N ASP A 416 -25.81 28.16 17.69
CA ASP A 416 -26.83 28.29 18.72
C ASP A 416 -28.14 28.80 18.10
N LYS A 417 -28.08 29.88 17.32
CA LYS A 417 -29.25 30.45 16.64
C LYS A 417 -29.86 29.47 15.63
N LEU A 418 -29.04 28.72 14.88
CA LEU A 418 -29.53 27.69 13.97
C LEU A 418 -30.25 26.57 14.72
N PHE A 419 -29.67 26.08 15.82
CA PHE A 419 -30.25 24.99 16.60
C PHE A 419 -31.56 25.43 17.28
N GLU A 420 -31.60 26.62 17.88
CA GLU A 420 -32.84 27.16 18.47
C GLU A 420 -33.93 27.38 17.42
N ASN A 421 -33.55 27.76 16.20
CA ASN A 421 -34.50 27.85 15.10
C ASN A 421 -35.01 26.48 14.67
N TRP A 422 -34.16 25.46 14.62
CA TRP A 422 -34.56 24.11 14.22
C TRP A 422 -35.48 23.43 15.22
N VAL A 423 -35.09 23.38 16.49
CA VAL A 423 -35.74 22.52 17.50
C VAL A 423 -36.33 23.30 18.67
N GLY A 424 -36.12 24.62 18.74
CA GLY A 424 -36.47 25.42 19.90
C GLY A 424 -35.38 25.43 20.98
N LYS A 425 -35.55 26.29 21.99
CA LYS A 425 -34.56 26.47 23.06
C LYS A 425 -34.41 25.24 23.94
N GLU A 426 -35.50 24.53 24.21
CA GLU A 426 -35.52 23.37 25.10
C GLU A 426 -34.75 22.17 24.54
N ASP A 427 -34.85 21.95 23.23
CA ASP A 427 -34.24 20.79 22.55
C ASP A 427 -32.88 21.08 21.92
N LYS A 428 -32.39 22.33 21.97
CA LYS A 428 -31.06 22.71 21.46
C LYS A 428 -29.95 21.80 22.00
N GLN A 429 -30.00 21.48 23.29
CA GLN A 429 -29.00 20.66 23.95
C GLN A 429 -28.91 19.25 23.33
N LYS A 430 -30.03 18.68 22.88
CA LYS A 430 -30.07 17.36 22.25
C LYS A 430 -29.25 17.34 20.96
N LEU A 431 -29.24 18.43 20.18
CA LEU A 431 -28.44 18.52 18.96
C LEU A 431 -26.94 18.53 19.26
N TYR A 432 -26.50 19.27 20.28
CA TYR A 432 -25.11 19.23 20.73
C TYR A 432 -24.71 17.84 21.27
N GLU A 433 -25.60 17.18 22.01
CA GLU A 433 -25.33 15.82 22.50
C GLU A 433 -25.21 14.79 21.38
N ILE A 434 -26.02 14.90 20.31
CA ILE A 434 -25.89 14.05 19.12
C ILE A 434 -24.53 14.24 18.46
N ILE A 435 -24.10 15.49 18.28
CA ILE A 435 -22.79 15.83 17.73
C ILE A 435 -21.68 15.24 18.60
N ALA A 436 -21.71 15.51 19.91
CA ALA A 436 -20.72 15.05 20.86
C ALA A 436 -20.64 13.52 20.93
N PHE A 437 -21.79 12.85 20.92
CA PHE A 437 -21.86 11.39 20.92
C PHE A 437 -21.26 10.79 19.64
N THR A 438 -21.44 11.46 18.50
CA THR A 438 -20.89 11.03 17.20
C THR A 438 -19.36 10.98 17.22
N LEU A 439 -18.70 11.83 18.01
CA LEU A 439 -17.22 11.91 18.07
C LEU A 439 -16.57 10.69 18.74
N VAL A 440 -17.29 9.99 19.61
CA VAL A 440 -16.72 8.87 20.39
C VAL A 440 -16.74 7.61 19.55
N PRO A 441 -15.64 6.86 19.35
CA PRO A 441 -15.64 5.62 18.55
C PRO A 441 -16.20 4.41 19.34
N LYS A 442 -17.35 4.58 20.00
CA LYS A 442 -18.06 3.52 20.75
C LYS A 442 -19.57 3.76 20.82
N HIS A 443 -20.38 2.70 20.85
CA HIS A 443 -21.83 2.78 21.11
C HIS A 443 -22.15 2.59 22.60
N PHE A 444 -21.54 3.40 23.47
CA PHE A 444 -21.71 3.29 24.92
C PHE A 444 -23.12 3.66 25.44
N ILE A 445 -23.98 4.18 24.56
CA ILE A 445 -25.43 4.29 24.76
C ILE A 445 -26.07 3.78 23.46
N HIS A 446 -26.77 2.65 23.49
CA HIS A 446 -27.40 2.10 22.29
C HIS A 446 -28.42 3.10 21.72
N SER A 447 -28.10 3.67 20.56
CA SER A 447 -28.81 4.84 20.03
C SER A 447 -28.92 4.82 18.50
N PHE A 448 -30.10 5.16 18.00
CA PHE A 448 -30.39 5.42 16.60
C PHE A 448 -31.21 6.73 16.53
N PHE A 449 -30.73 7.74 15.81
CA PHE A 449 -31.33 9.07 15.82
C PHE A 449 -32.21 9.30 14.60
N PHE A 450 -33.49 9.57 14.81
CA PHE A 450 -34.39 10.09 13.79
C PHE A 450 -34.42 11.62 13.88
N ILE A 451 -34.00 12.27 12.80
CA ILE A 451 -34.17 13.72 12.63
C ILE A 451 -35.45 13.91 11.82
N TYR A 452 -36.54 14.25 12.50
CA TYR A 452 -37.91 14.15 11.97
C TYR A 452 -38.53 15.52 11.67
N SER A 453 -39.02 15.71 10.45
CA SER A 453 -39.86 16.86 10.05
C SER A 453 -40.37 16.75 8.60
N PRO A 454 -41.31 17.60 8.17
CA PRO A 454 -41.60 17.79 6.75
C PRO A 454 -40.40 18.33 5.94
N PRO A 455 -40.44 18.29 4.59
CA PRO A 455 -39.42 18.91 3.74
C PRO A 455 -39.27 20.42 4.01
N GLY A 456 -38.03 20.94 3.93
CA GLY A 456 -37.73 22.37 4.09
C GLY A 456 -37.48 22.87 5.53
N TYR A 457 -37.33 21.96 6.50
CA TYR A 457 -37.14 22.29 7.92
C TYR A 457 -35.67 22.23 8.39
N GLY A 458 -34.70 21.98 7.49
CA GLY A 458 -33.27 22.03 7.82
C GLY A 458 -32.62 20.71 8.26
N LYS A 459 -33.30 19.56 8.12
CA LYS A 459 -32.73 18.23 8.46
C LYS A 459 -31.39 17.96 7.75
N SER A 460 -31.36 18.16 6.43
CA SER A 460 -30.16 17.94 5.62
C SER A 460 -29.07 18.94 5.99
N THR A 461 -29.44 20.17 6.32
CA THR A 461 -28.50 21.20 6.78
C THR A 461 -27.83 20.81 8.10
N PHE A 462 -28.58 20.25 9.06
CA PHE A 462 -28.00 19.72 10.29
C PHE A 462 -27.03 18.57 10.02
N VAL A 463 -27.40 17.60 9.20
CA VAL A 463 -26.51 16.49 8.82
C VAL A 463 -25.23 17.01 8.13
N ASN A 464 -25.35 17.97 7.22
CA ASN A 464 -24.21 18.59 6.55
C ASN A 464 -23.33 19.38 7.51
N LEU A 465 -23.90 20.00 8.55
CA LEU A 465 -23.13 20.63 9.63
C LEU A 465 -22.28 19.59 10.37
N ILE A 466 -22.86 18.43 10.71
CA ILE A 466 -22.11 17.33 11.34
C ILE A 466 -20.99 16.86 10.42
N ILE A 467 -21.29 16.62 9.13
CA ILE A 467 -20.29 16.17 8.14
C ILE A 467 -19.14 17.18 8.02
N LYS A 468 -19.44 18.48 7.88
CA LYS A 468 -18.42 19.56 7.84
C LYS A 468 -17.60 19.59 9.13
N PHE A 469 -18.23 19.36 10.28
CA PHE A 469 -17.56 19.35 11.56
C PHE A 469 -16.64 18.12 11.72
N ILE A 470 -17.13 16.91 11.47
CA ILE A 470 -16.34 15.69 11.67
C ILE A 470 -15.35 15.43 10.52
N GLY A 471 -15.61 15.96 9.32
CA GLY A 471 -14.82 15.71 8.11
C GLY A 471 -15.35 14.54 7.27
N ASP A 472 -15.23 14.66 5.95
CA ASP A 472 -15.81 13.71 4.97
C ASP A 472 -15.30 12.27 5.14
N MET A 473 -14.06 12.10 5.59
CA MET A 473 -13.47 10.79 5.83
C MET A 473 -14.15 10.00 6.96
N ASN A 474 -14.88 10.69 7.85
CA ASN A 474 -15.51 10.10 9.03
C ASN A 474 -16.99 9.74 8.82
N TYR A 475 -17.50 9.95 7.61
CA TYR A 475 -18.91 9.76 7.28
C TYR A 475 -19.12 8.76 6.13
N VAL A 476 -20.30 8.14 6.15
CA VAL A 476 -20.84 7.36 5.03
C VAL A 476 -22.36 7.59 4.91
N ALA A 477 -22.86 7.60 3.68
CA ALA A 477 -24.30 7.55 3.39
C ALA A 477 -24.74 6.16 2.95
N THR A 478 -25.82 5.68 3.55
CA THR A 478 -26.46 4.40 3.25
C THR A 478 -27.95 4.58 2.97
N SER A 479 -28.63 3.47 2.67
CA SER A 479 -30.07 3.41 2.44
C SER A 479 -30.62 2.06 2.93
N ILE A 480 -31.92 2.01 3.19
CA ILE A 480 -32.57 0.75 3.59
C ILE A 480 -32.46 -0.30 2.49
N ASP A 481 -32.58 0.09 1.22
CA ASP A 481 -32.42 -0.83 0.10
C ASP A 481 -31.06 -1.56 0.13
N ARG A 482 -29.98 -0.82 0.41
CA ARG A 482 -28.64 -1.42 0.53
C ARG A 482 -28.52 -2.33 1.75
N ILE A 483 -29.08 -1.90 2.89
CA ILE A 483 -29.14 -2.69 4.13
C ILE A 483 -29.90 -4.01 3.91
N ASN A 484 -30.99 -3.98 3.16
CA ASN A 484 -31.80 -5.17 2.90
C ASN A 484 -31.20 -6.10 1.85
N LYS A 485 -30.72 -5.57 0.72
CA LYS A 485 -30.35 -6.36 -0.46
C LYS A 485 -28.87 -6.77 -0.46
N ASN A 486 -27.99 -5.91 0.03
CA ASN A 486 -26.53 -6.04 -0.12
C ASN A 486 -25.80 -5.81 1.22
N SER A 487 -26.37 -6.29 2.32
CA SER A 487 -25.91 -6.01 3.69
C SER A 487 -24.40 -6.20 3.88
N ARG A 488 -23.83 -7.31 3.41
CA ARG A 488 -22.40 -7.64 3.59
C ARG A 488 -21.44 -6.67 2.90
N PHE A 489 -21.82 -6.15 1.73
CA PHE A 489 -21.01 -5.15 1.01
C PHE A 489 -21.23 -3.75 1.56
N GLU A 490 -22.45 -3.47 2.03
CA GLU A 490 -22.79 -2.17 2.60
C GLU A 490 -22.11 -1.94 3.95
N THR A 491 -22.06 -2.95 4.82
CA THR A 491 -21.41 -2.86 6.13
C THR A 491 -19.91 -2.58 6.03
N LYS A 492 -19.23 -2.96 4.94
CA LYS A 492 -17.83 -2.57 4.67
C LYS A 492 -17.66 -1.05 4.71
N ASN A 493 -18.62 -0.30 4.18
CA ASN A 493 -18.55 1.16 4.12
C ASN A 493 -18.72 1.82 5.50
N TRP A 494 -19.25 1.09 6.49
CA TRP A 494 -19.39 1.56 7.87
C TRP A 494 -18.12 1.36 8.67
N TYR A 495 -17.20 0.52 8.18
CA TYR A 495 -15.94 0.25 8.86
C TYR A 495 -15.14 1.53 9.06
N LYS A 496 -14.74 1.77 10.31
CA LYS A 496 -13.99 2.93 10.76
C LYS A 496 -14.66 4.30 10.50
N LYS A 497 -15.99 4.38 10.42
CA LYS A 497 -16.75 5.64 10.30
C LYS A 497 -17.37 6.07 11.63
N LEU A 498 -17.37 7.38 11.91
CA LEU A 498 -18.04 7.97 13.07
C LEU A 498 -19.53 8.19 12.84
N LEU A 499 -19.92 8.52 11.60
CA LEU A 499 -21.30 8.85 11.22
C LEU A 499 -21.79 7.98 10.06
N ILE A 500 -22.98 7.41 10.24
CA ILE A 500 -23.71 6.69 9.19
C ILE A 500 -25.04 7.42 8.99
N THR A 501 -25.20 8.07 7.85
CA THR A 501 -26.46 8.74 7.50
C THR A 501 -27.29 7.86 6.61
N MET A 502 -28.61 7.94 6.74
CA MET A 502 -29.53 7.16 5.92
C MET A 502 -30.36 8.05 4.99
N SER A 503 -30.62 7.55 3.78
CA SER A 503 -31.49 8.21 2.79
C SER A 503 -32.97 7.94 3.09
N GLU A 504 -33.81 8.95 2.86
CA GLU A 504 -35.27 8.85 3.05
C GLU A 504 -35.85 7.71 2.20
N VAL A 505 -36.89 7.03 2.71
CA VAL A 505 -37.55 5.93 2.01
C VAL A 505 -39.00 6.23 1.67
N SER A 506 -39.46 5.62 0.59
CA SER A 506 -40.84 5.70 0.15
C SER A 506 -41.82 4.97 1.08
N ASN A 507 -41.44 3.82 1.66
CA ASN A 507 -42.34 2.97 2.44
C ASN A 507 -41.80 2.70 3.87
N VAL A 508 -42.66 2.92 4.86
CA VAL A 508 -42.33 2.78 6.30
C VAL A 508 -42.00 1.35 6.72
N ASN A 509 -42.48 0.36 5.97
CA ASN A 509 -42.24 -1.07 6.23
C ASN A 509 -41.01 -1.61 5.49
N ASP A 510 -40.16 -0.72 4.96
CA ASP A 510 -39.01 -1.16 4.17
C ASP A 510 -37.91 -1.77 5.04
N LEU A 511 -37.82 -1.47 6.35
CA LEU A 511 -36.77 -2.04 7.21
C LEU A 511 -37.08 -3.49 7.58
N LYS A 512 -36.64 -4.44 6.74
CA LYS A 512 -36.81 -5.89 6.98
C LYS A 512 -35.68 -6.50 7.82
N ASN A 513 -34.50 -5.89 7.77
CA ASN A 513 -33.31 -6.36 8.49
C ASN A 513 -32.95 -5.43 9.65
N SER A 514 -33.91 -5.19 10.55
CA SER A 514 -33.71 -4.45 11.81
C SER A 514 -32.67 -5.12 12.71
N GLY A 515 -32.53 -6.45 12.63
CA GLY A 515 -31.51 -7.24 13.32
C GLY A 515 -30.08 -6.73 13.05
N LEU A 516 -29.74 -6.41 11.81
CA LEU A 516 -28.41 -5.85 11.48
C LEU A 516 -28.16 -4.49 12.15
N ILE A 517 -29.18 -3.62 12.19
CA ILE A 517 -29.05 -2.32 12.87
C ILE A 517 -28.95 -2.52 14.38
N ASN A 518 -29.70 -3.48 14.94
CA ASN A 518 -29.63 -3.85 16.34
C ASN A 518 -28.23 -4.33 16.74
N GLN A 519 -27.58 -5.15 15.90
CA GLN A 519 -26.19 -5.56 16.07
C GLN A 519 -25.25 -4.35 15.99
N ALA A 520 -25.36 -3.56 14.92
CA ALA A 520 -24.48 -2.41 14.67
C ALA A 520 -24.56 -1.31 15.74
N THR A 521 -25.70 -1.17 16.42
CA THR A 521 -25.91 -0.21 17.51
C THR A 521 -25.81 -0.83 18.91
N GLY A 522 -25.62 -2.15 18.99
CA GLY A 522 -25.53 -2.94 20.22
C GLY A 522 -24.13 -3.41 20.58
N GLU A 523 -23.10 -2.98 19.84
CA GLU A 523 -21.70 -3.41 19.99
C GLU A 523 -21.41 -4.88 19.61
N ASP A 524 -22.36 -5.55 18.97
CA ASP A 524 -22.16 -6.89 18.42
C ASP A 524 -21.27 -6.81 17.15
N PRO A 525 -20.36 -7.78 16.94
CA PRO A 525 -19.60 -7.87 15.70
C PRO A 525 -20.52 -8.07 14.49
N ILE A 526 -20.32 -7.27 13.44
CA ILE A 526 -20.99 -7.41 12.15
C ILE A 526 -20.00 -7.84 11.07
N SER A 527 -20.48 -8.64 10.10
CA SER A 527 -19.67 -9.08 8.96
C SER A 527 -19.68 -8.07 7.83
N ALA A 528 -18.52 -7.85 7.22
CA ALA A 528 -18.30 -7.07 6.01
C ALA A 528 -17.54 -7.90 4.98
N GLU A 529 -17.78 -7.61 3.70
CA GLU A 529 -17.16 -8.31 2.57
C GLU A 529 -16.62 -7.29 1.56
N ILE A 530 -15.37 -7.49 1.14
CA ILE A 530 -14.77 -6.73 0.02
C ILE A 530 -15.17 -7.47 -1.27
N LYS A 531 -15.70 -6.74 -2.26
CA LYS A 531 -16.13 -7.35 -3.53
C LYS A 531 -14.95 -8.06 -4.21
N GLY A 532 -15.03 -9.38 -4.34
CA GLY A 532 -13.95 -10.21 -4.89
C GLY A 532 -12.76 -10.41 -3.95
N GLY A 533 -12.92 -10.08 -2.67
CA GLY A 533 -11.90 -10.23 -1.62
C GLY A 533 -12.43 -11.01 -0.41
N GLU A 534 -11.74 -10.89 0.72
CA GLU A 534 -12.09 -11.60 1.95
C GLU A 534 -13.23 -10.96 2.73
N SER A 535 -13.94 -11.78 3.50
CA SER A 535 -14.90 -11.34 4.52
C SER A 535 -14.23 -11.14 5.87
N PHE A 536 -14.67 -10.15 6.64
CA PHE A 536 -14.18 -9.90 7.98
C PHE A 536 -15.25 -9.38 8.93
N ASN A 537 -15.00 -9.48 10.24
CA ASN A 537 -15.90 -8.95 11.26
C ASN A 537 -15.32 -7.70 11.92
N PHE A 538 -16.19 -6.77 12.30
CA PHE A 538 -15.83 -5.61 13.12
C PHE A 538 -17.01 -5.17 14.00
N THR A 539 -16.73 -4.49 15.10
CA THR A 539 -17.75 -3.83 15.91
C THR A 539 -17.99 -2.43 15.36
N ASN A 540 -19.22 -2.15 14.93
CA ASN A 540 -19.59 -0.81 14.46
C ASN A 540 -19.56 0.19 15.62
N TYR A 541 -18.98 1.36 15.38
CA TYR A 541 -19.10 2.51 16.27
C TYR A 541 -19.73 3.73 15.59
N GLY A 542 -20.05 3.64 14.29
CA GLY A 542 -20.68 4.73 13.55
C GLY A 542 -22.10 4.99 14.02
N LYS A 543 -22.45 6.25 14.24
CA LYS A 543 -23.74 6.68 14.78
C LYS A 543 -24.72 6.77 13.63
N PHE A 544 -25.85 6.08 13.76
CA PHE A 544 -26.92 6.19 12.77
C PHE A 544 -27.71 7.47 13.01
N ILE A 545 -27.70 8.35 12.01
CA ILE A 545 -28.56 9.54 11.95
C ILE A 545 -29.41 9.43 10.70
N TYR A 546 -30.72 9.36 10.90
CA TYR A 546 -31.69 9.24 9.83
C TYR A 546 -32.55 10.50 9.69
N PRO A 547 -32.19 11.42 8.76
CA PRO A 547 -33.06 12.52 8.38
C PRO A 547 -34.25 12.00 7.57
N THR A 548 -35.48 12.20 8.07
CA THR A 548 -36.68 11.66 7.43
C THR A 548 -37.94 12.45 7.78
N ASN A 549 -38.98 12.28 6.97
CA ASN A 549 -40.36 12.70 7.26
C ASN A 549 -41.26 11.52 7.70
N LYS A 550 -40.74 10.29 7.65
CA LYS A 550 -41.45 9.04 7.93
C LYS A 550 -40.62 8.17 8.85
N ILE A 551 -41.25 7.64 9.89
CA ILE A 551 -40.61 6.75 10.85
C ILE A 551 -40.81 5.32 10.38
N PHE A 552 -39.79 4.48 10.55
CA PHE A 552 -39.90 3.07 10.22
C PHE A 552 -40.90 2.38 11.12
N LYS A 553 -41.53 1.33 10.59
CA LYS A 553 -42.29 0.37 11.39
C LYS A 553 -41.47 -0.91 11.50
N VAL A 554 -41.29 -1.39 12.72
CA VAL A 554 -40.67 -2.69 13.01
C VAL A 554 -41.60 -3.49 13.92
N ASP A 555 -41.39 -4.80 13.99
CA ASP A 555 -42.13 -5.66 14.90
C ASP A 555 -41.97 -5.18 16.36
N GLU A 556 -43.03 -5.31 17.16
CA GLU A 556 -43.02 -4.86 18.56
C GLU A 556 -42.00 -5.61 19.42
N ASN A 557 -41.72 -6.86 19.06
CA ASN A 557 -40.71 -7.71 19.68
C ASN A 557 -39.29 -7.38 19.22
N ASP A 558 -39.12 -6.51 18.21
CA ASP A 558 -37.82 -6.13 17.70
C ASP A 558 -37.09 -5.21 18.68
N GLY A 559 -35.79 -5.48 18.88
CA GLY A 559 -34.94 -4.69 19.76
C GLY A 559 -34.68 -3.25 19.30
N PHE A 560 -35.16 -2.81 18.14
CA PHE A 560 -34.84 -1.51 17.56
C PHE A 560 -35.49 -0.36 18.31
N GLY A 561 -36.76 -0.48 18.70
CA GLY A 561 -37.52 0.60 19.35
C GLY A 561 -36.85 1.18 20.61
N ARG A 562 -36.21 0.34 21.43
CA ARG A 562 -35.45 0.79 22.63
C ARG A 562 -34.24 1.68 22.33
N ARG A 563 -33.71 1.65 21.10
CA ARG A 563 -32.55 2.43 20.67
C ARG A 563 -32.95 3.76 20.04
N VAL A 564 -34.21 3.89 19.63
CA VAL A 564 -34.70 5.03 18.87
C VAL A 564 -34.75 6.30 19.71
N ARG A 565 -34.15 7.36 19.18
CA ARG A 565 -34.26 8.73 19.69
C ARG A 565 -34.76 9.62 18.57
N LYS A 566 -35.95 10.19 18.74
CA LYS A 566 -36.59 11.06 17.76
C LYS A 566 -36.42 12.52 18.17
N ILE A 567 -35.99 13.36 17.23
CA ILE A 567 -35.83 14.80 17.40
C ILE A 567 -36.70 15.49 16.34
N ASN A 568 -37.62 16.35 16.79
CA ASN A 568 -38.52 17.07 15.92
C ASN A 568 -37.92 18.40 15.50
N PHE A 569 -37.81 18.63 14.19
CA PHE A 569 -37.48 19.94 13.65
C PHE A 569 -38.80 20.70 13.40
N LEU A 570 -38.98 21.82 14.09
CA LEU A 570 -40.29 22.47 14.28
C LEU A 570 -40.51 23.68 13.37
N LYS A 571 -39.46 24.32 12.84
CA LYS A 571 -39.58 25.52 12.00
C LYS A 571 -39.12 25.28 10.57
N ARG A 572 -39.90 25.78 9.61
CA ARG A 572 -39.60 25.76 8.17
C ARG A 572 -38.74 26.97 7.80
N PHE A 573 -37.80 26.78 6.88
CA PHE A 573 -37.07 27.88 6.26
C PHE A 573 -37.84 28.42 5.06
N GLU A 574 -37.99 29.74 4.98
CA GLU A 574 -38.70 30.42 3.89
C GLU A 574 -37.84 30.60 2.63
N LYS A 575 -36.51 30.62 2.77
CA LYS A 575 -35.57 30.82 1.66
C LYS A 575 -34.42 29.82 1.73
N GLU A 576 -34.03 29.28 0.57
CA GLU A 576 -32.79 28.55 0.41
C GLU A 576 -31.62 29.52 0.58
N LYS A 577 -30.92 29.40 1.71
CA LYS A 577 -29.66 30.09 1.97
C LYS A 577 -28.65 29.05 2.40
N ASP A 578 -27.44 29.15 1.88
CA ASP A 578 -26.32 28.41 2.42
C ASP A 578 -25.91 29.03 3.76
N VAL A 579 -26.53 28.54 4.83
CA VAL A 579 -26.28 28.99 6.21
C VAL A 579 -24.97 28.42 6.77
N LEU A 580 -24.43 27.35 6.19
CA LEU A 580 -23.23 26.69 6.70
C LEU A 580 -21.95 27.43 6.33
N ASN A 581 -21.96 28.18 5.23
CA ASN A 581 -20.86 29.08 4.85
C ASN A 581 -20.81 30.37 5.67
N GLN A 582 -21.88 30.68 6.42
CA GLN A 582 -21.93 31.84 7.31
C GLN A 582 -21.33 31.55 8.68
N ILE A 583 -21.14 30.28 9.03
CA ILE A 583 -20.53 29.87 10.30
C ILE A 583 -19.01 30.03 10.15
N PRO A 584 -18.36 30.89 10.96
CA PRO A 584 -16.92 31.08 10.92
C PRO A 584 -16.21 29.83 11.45
N ASP A 585 -15.01 29.58 10.95
CA ASP A 585 -14.16 28.46 11.36
C ASP A 585 -13.92 28.43 12.89
N GLU A 586 -13.82 29.60 13.52
CA GLU A 586 -13.70 29.74 14.99
C GLU A 586 -14.88 29.12 15.75
N GLU A 587 -16.11 29.21 15.23
CA GLU A 587 -17.26 28.55 15.86
C GLU A 587 -17.17 27.02 15.76
N PHE A 588 -16.55 26.46 14.72
CA PHE A 588 -16.30 25.02 14.66
C PHE A 588 -15.21 24.57 15.65
N GLU A 589 -14.19 25.39 15.89
CA GLU A 589 -13.19 25.15 16.94
C GLU A 589 -13.83 25.23 18.33
N ASN A 590 -14.68 26.21 18.59
CA ASN A 590 -15.43 26.31 19.85
C ASN A 590 -16.44 25.16 20.00
N LEU A 591 -17.07 24.72 18.90
CA LEU A 591 -17.92 23.54 18.87
C LEU A 591 -17.12 22.27 19.23
N ALA A 592 -15.84 22.18 18.83
CA ALA A 592 -14.96 21.08 19.19
C ALA A 592 -14.75 21.00 20.71
N LEU A 593 -14.45 22.12 21.35
CA LEU A 593 -14.30 22.18 22.82
C LEU A 593 -15.62 21.86 23.54
N LYS A 594 -16.72 22.49 23.12
CA LYS A 594 -18.08 22.24 23.65
C LYS A 594 -18.46 20.77 23.52
N SER A 595 -18.23 20.17 22.35
CA SER A 595 -18.55 18.77 22.06
C SER A 595 -17.70 17.79 22.87
N LEU A 596 -16.41 18.06 23.08
CA LEU A 596 -15.54 17.25 23.93
C LEU A 596 -16.07 17.19 25.37
N ASN A 597 -16.44 18.34 25.93
CA ASN A 597 -16.96 18.44 27.29
C ASN A 597 -18.33 17.77 27.44
N ILE A 598 -19.20 17.88 26.43
CA ILE A 598 -20.48 17.15 26.40
C ILE A 598 -20.24 15.64 26.27
N ALA A 599 -19.32 15.20 25.41
CA ALA A 599 -18.97 13.79 25.25
C ALA A 599 -18.48 13.19 26.57
N LYS A 600 -17.66 13.91 27.34
CA LYS A 600 -17.21 13.53 28.68
C LYS A 600 -18.39 13.35 29.66
N LYS A 601 -19.35 14.28 29.65
CA LYS A 601 -20.57 14.18 30.48
C LYS A 601 -21.43 12.97 30.08
N LEU A 602 -21.65 12.75 28.78
CA LEU A 602 -22.38 11.59 28.27
C LEU A 602 -21.65 10.28 28.62
N TRP A 603 -20.31 10.26 28.55
CA TRP A 603 -19.51 9.10 28.93
C TRP A 603 -19.71 8.74 30.41
N GLY A 604 -19.68 9.70 31.31
CA GLY A 604 -19.95 9.45 32.73
C GLY A 604 -21.40 9.03 33.01
N ASN A 605 -22.36 9.76 32.46
CA ASN A 605 -23.77 9.63 32.83
C ASN A 605 -24.52 8.52 32.10
N ARG A 606 -24.01 8.07 30.94
CA ARG A 606 -24.64 7.08 30.04
C ARG A 606 -26.10 7.41 29.67
N ARG A 607 -26.45 8.69 29.61
CA ARG A 607 -27.81 9.18 29.37
C ARG A 607 -27.80 10.52 28.64
N PHE A 608 -28.73 10.72 27.72
CA PHE A 608 -28.98 12.00 27.05
C PHE A 608 -29.93 12.89 27.85
N THR A 609 -29.90 14.20 27.58
CA THR A 609 -30.86 15.15 28.14
C THR A 609 -32.28 14.79 27.67
N GLY A 610 -33.19 14.63 28.64
CA GLY A 610 -34.58 14.27 28.38
C GLY A 610 -34.81 12.80 28.02
N ASP A 611 -33.81 11.91 28.18
CA ASP A 611 -34.01 10.47 27.99
C ASP A 611 -35.11 9.95 28.94
N VAL A 612 -36.09 9.23 28.40
CA VAL A 612 -37.13 8.50 29.16
C VAL A 612 -36.74 7.04 29.40
N SER A 613 -37.54 6.31 30.18
CA SER A 613 -37.36 4.86 30.38
C SER A 613 -37.44 4.10 29.05
N ILE A 614 -36.86 2.89 29.02
CA ILE A 614 -36.87 2.05 27.81
C ILE A 614 -38.31 1.71 27.38
N SER A 615 -39.17 1.38 28.33
CA SER A 615 -40.58 1.05 28.06
C SER A 615 -41.33 2.24 27.48
N GLU A 616 -41.15 3.42 28.06
CA GLU A 616 -41.78 4.65 27.57
C GLU A 616 -41.29 5.01 26.16
N ARG A 617 -40.00 4.84 25.89
CA ARG A 617 -39.43 5.07 24.57
C ARG A 617 -39.98 4.14 23.50
N ILE A 618 -40.13 2.85 23.81
CA ILE A 618 -40.72 1.88 22.90
C ILE A 618 -42.15 2.31 22.57
N LYS A 619 -42.95 2.69 23.58
CA LYS A 619 -44.31 3.20 23.37
C LYS A 619 -44.32 4.46 22.50
N GLN A 620 -43.48 5.44 22.80
CA GLN A 620 -43.36 6.68 22.02
C GLN A 620 -42.97 6.40 20.56
N TYR A 621 -42.07 5.45 20.33
CA TYR A 621 -41.69 5.03 18.99
C TYR A 621 -42.83 4.33 18.24
N GLN A 622 -43.49 3.36 18.88
CA GLN A 622 -44.63 2.64 18.30
C GLN A 622 -45.73 3.62 17.90
N GLU A 623 -46.12 4.51 18.81
CA GLU A 623 -47.11 5.55 18.57
C GLU A 623 -46.69 6.49 17.43
N ALA A 624 -45.43 6.92 17.41
CA ALA A 624 -44.91 7.79 16.36
C ALA A 624 -44.82 7.10 14.98
N SER A 625 -44.70 5.77 14.95
CA SER A 625 -44.61 4.96 13.73
C SER A 625 -45.97 4.60 13.11
N LYS A 626 -47.07 4.78 13.85
CA LYS A 626 -48.43 4.49 13.36
C LYS A 626 -48.75 5.32 12.12
N SER A 627 -49.29 4.65 11.11
CA SER A 627 -49.86 5.28 9.92
C SER A 627 -51.13 6.09 10.27
N ASN A 628 -51.56 6.96 9.36
CA ASN A 628 -52.77 7.75 9.56
C ASN A 628 -54.01 6.87 9.72
N ILE A 629 -54.08 5.75 9.00
CA ILE A 629 -55.20 4.81 9.09
C ILE A 629 -55.24 4.07 10.43
N GLU A 630 -54.08 3.69 10.98
CA GLU A 630 -54.00 3.11 12.33
C GLU A 630 -54.44 4.11 13.40
N LYS A 631 -53.96 5.35 13.31
CA LYS A 631 -54.42 6.42 14.22
C LYS A 631 -55.91 6.69 14.10
N PHE A 632 -56.47 6.58 12.90
CA PHE A 632 -57.91 6.70 12.70
C PHE A 632 -58.66 5.53 13.36
N ILE A 633 -58.18 4.30 13.17
CA ILE A 633 -58.78 3.11 13.80
C ILE A 633 -58.75 3.22 15.31
N ASP A 634 -57.60 3.57 15.90
CA ASP A 634 -57.45 3.67 17.36
C ASP A 634 -58.40 4.70 17.99
N ASN A 635 -58.70 5.80 17.29
CA ASN A 635 -59.49 6.90 17.82
C ASN A 635 -60.99 6.82 17.46
N PHE A 636 -61.34 6.18 16.34
CA PHE A 636 -62.69 6.25 15.76
C PHE A 636 -63.32 4.90 15.49
N CYS A 637 -62.65 3.80 15.84
CA CYS A 637 -63.17 2.46 15.64
C CYS A 637 -63.15 1.64 16.93
N ASP A 638 -64.12 0.74 17.06
CA ASP A 638 -64.16 -0.30 18.08
C ASP A 638 -63.83 -1.64 17.44
N LEU A 639 -62.86 -2.34 18.03
CA LEU A 639 -62.36 -3.64 17.60
C LEU A 639 -62.79 -4.78 18.54
N THR A 640 -63.60 -4.49 19.57
CA THR A 640 -64.02 -5.51 20.56
C THR A 640 -65.03 -6.51 20.00
N ASP A 641 -65.83 -6.11 19.00
CA ASP A 641 -66.75 -6.99 18.30
C ASP A 641 -66.12 -7.58 17.04
N TYR A 642 -65.59 -8.80 17.16
CA TYR A 642 -64.98 -9.55 16.07
C TYR A 642 -65.94 -9.87 14.91
N ASN A 643 -67.26 -9.85 15.16
CA ASN A 643 -68.28 -10.10 14.14
C ASN A 643 -68.77 -8.81 13.47
N ALA A 644 -68.31 -7.64 13.93
CA ALA A 644 -68.70 -6.36 13.36
C ALA A 644 -68.34 -6.29 11.87
N LYS A 645 -69.26 -5.74 11.08
CA LYS A 645 -69.06 -5.50 9.64
C LYS A 645 -69.38 -4.04 9.32
N THR A 646 -68.35 -3.30 8.93
CA THR A 646 -68.46 -1.89 8.53
C THR A 646 -68.45 -1.75 7.02
N LEU A 647 -69.28 -0.88 6.44
CA LEU A 647 -69.20 -0.58 5.01
C LEU A 647 -67.90 0.14 4.68
N PHE A 648 -67.15 -0.38 3.71
CA PHE A 648 -65.86 0.19 3.31
C PHE A 648 -66.01 1.63 2.81
N ASP A 649 -67.13 1.95 2.13
CA ASP A 649 -67.39 3.30 1.65
C ASP A 649 -67.66 4.30 2.79
N GLU A 650 -68.35 3.89 3.84
CA GLU A 650 -68.57 4.70 5.04
C GLU A 650 -67.26 4.94 5.79
N PHE A 651 -66.48 3.87 6.00
CA PHE A 651 -65.15 3.96 6.58
C PHE A 651 -64.26 4.93 5.80
N TYR A 652 -64.17 4.75 4.48
CA TYR A 652 -63.34 5.58 3.62
C TYR A 652 -63.78 7.04 3.64
N SER A 653 -65.09 7.32 3.65
CA SER A 653 -65.63 8.68 3.74
C SER A 653 -65.23 9.35 5.06
N LYS A 654 -65.43 8.67 6.20
CA LYS A 654 -65.08 9.20 7.53
C LYS A 654 -63.56 9.37 7.68
N TYR A 655 -62.77 8.39 7.25
CA TYR A 655 -61.31 8.45 7.23
C TYR A 655 -60.79 9.63 6.40
N SER A 656 -61.23 9.74 5.13
CA SER A 656 -60.75 10.78 4.21
C SER A 656 -61.06 12.18 4.72
N LYS A 657 -62.24 12.36 5.32
CA LYS A 657 -62.64 13.62 5.95
C LYS A 657 -61.83 13.94 7.21
N CYS A 658 -61.55 12.94 8.05
CA CYS A 658 -60.81 13.12 9.29
C CYS A 658 -59.32 13.45 9.06
N VAL A 659 -58.68 12.79 8.09
CA VAL A 659 -57.24 12.91 7.83
C VAL A 659 -56.93 13.96 6.75
N ASN A 660 -57.96 14.53 6.11
CA ASN A 660 -57.83 15.38 4.92
C ASN A 660 -56.96 14.70 3.83
N SER A 661 -57.12 13.38 3.69
CA SER A 661 -56.30 12.55 2.80
C SER A 661 -56.84 12.58 1.37
N LYS A 662 -55.94 12.62 0.39
CA LYS A 662 -56.25 12.44 -1.04
C LYS A 662 -55.95 11.01 -1.53
N GLU A 663 -55.73 10.07 -0.61
CA GLU A 663 -55.44 8.67 -0.95
C GLU A 663 -56.63 8.00 -1.60
N SER A 664 -56.39 7.23 -2.67
CA SER A 664 -57.46 6.48 -3.34
C SER A 664 -58.01 5.36 -2.47
N LYS A 665 -59.30 5.00 -2.67
CA LYS A 665 -59.94 3.82 -2.06
C LYS A 665 -59.10 2.55 -2.19
N ILE A 666 -58.40 2.37 -3.31
CA ILE A 666 -57.55 1.20 -3.57
C ILE A 666 -56.36 1.15 -2.59
N ILE A 667 -55.73 2.30 -2.30
CA ILE A 667 -54.60 2.38 -1.37
C ILE A 667 -55.07 2.06 0.05
N VAL A 668 -56.15 2.70 0.50
CA VAL A 668 -56.74 2.48 1.84
C VAL A 668 -57.15 1.01 2.02
N SER A 669 -57.80 0.42 1.01
CA SER A 669 -58.16 -1.01 1.04
C SER A 669 -56.93 -1.92 1.16
N LYS A 670 -55.84 -1.62 0.44
CA LYS A 670 -54.59 -2.39 0.54
C LYS A 670 -53.95 -2.24 1.93
N GLU A 671 -53.99 -1.06 2.54
CA GLU A 671 -53.43 -0.84 3.88
C GLU A 671 -54.23 -1.57 4.96
N LEU A 672 -55.55 -1.48 4.95
CA LEU A 672 -56.40 -2.25 5.86
C LEU A 672 -56.16 -3.76 5.77
N LYS A 673 -56.03 -4.30 4.55
CA LYS A 673 -55.68 -5.71 4.35
C LYS A 673 -54.31 -6.06 4.95
N LYS A 674 -53.32 -5.16 4.87
CA LYS A 674 -52.01 -5.34 5.51
C LYS A 674 -52.08 -5.31 7.04
N LEU A 675 -53.04 -4.58 7.61
CA LEU A 675 -53.32 -4.56 9.04
C LEU A 675 -54.11 -5.80 9.51
N GLY A 676 -54.43 -6.74 8.61
CA GLY A 676 -55.11 -7.98 8.94
C GLY A 676 -56.63 -7.93 8.78
N PHE A 677 -57.20 -6.82 8.33
CA PHE A 677 -58.64 -6.72 8.10
C PHE A 677 -59.06 -7.44 6.82
N GLU A 678 -60.14 -8.21 6.92
CA GLU A 678 -60.76 -8.85 5.77
C GLU A 678 -61.71 -7.86 5.08
N ILE A 679 -61.52 -7.66 3.77
CA ILE A 679 -62.37 -6.78 2.96
C ILE A 679 -62.94 -7.57 1.79
N LYS A 680 -64.25 -7.78 1.80
CA LYS A 680 -64.97 -8.60 0.81
C LYS A 680 -66.23 -7.90 0.32
N LEU A 681 -66.58 -8.19 -0.94
CA LEU A 681 -67.90 -7.89 -1.46
C LEU A 681 -68.87 -8.92 -0.89
N GLU A 682 -69.92 -8.45 -0.21
CA GLU A 682 -70.91 -9.30 0.43
C GLU A 682 -72.32 -8.82 0.10
N ASN A 683 -73.26 -9.77 0.14
CA ASN A 683 -74.69 -9.50 0.06
C ASN A 683 -75.33 -9.77 1.43
N TRP A 684 -76.14 -8.85 1.93
CA TRP A 684 -76.88 -9.02 3.18
C TRP A 684 -78.27 -8.41 3.08
N ARG A 685 -79.15 -8.76 4.03
CA ARG A 685 -80.47 -8.13 4.15
C ARG A 685 -80.37 -6.94 5.10
N ASP A 686 -80.81 -5.77 4.63
CA ASP A 686 -80.94 -4.60 5.50
C ASP A 686 -82.40 -4.49 5.97
N GLU A 687 -82.62 -4.70 7.27
CA GLU A 687 -83.95 -4.66 7.87
C GLU A 687 -84.56 -3.26 7.88
N LYS A 688 -83.74 -2.21 7.67
CA LYS A 688 -84.19 -0.82 7.57
C LYS A 688 -84.70 -0.47 6.17
N ILE A 689 -84.32 -1.22 5.14
CA ILE A 689 -84.75 -1.00 3.75
C ILE A 689 -85.76 -2.08 3.36
N LYS A 690 -87.05 -1.75 3.56
CA LYS A 690 -88.16 -2.60 3.19
C LYS A 690 -88.69 -2.25 1.79
N THR A 691 -89.02 -3.27 1.01
CA THR A 691 -89.82 -3.12 -0.21
C THR A 691 -91.26 -2.74 0.13
N LEU A 692 -92.04 -2.31 -0.87
CA LEU A 692 -93.45 -1.91 -0.72
C LEU A 692 -94.33 -3.00 -0.07
N ASP A 693 -93.94 -4.26 -0.16
CA ASP A 693 -94.61 -5.43 0.46
C ASP A 693 -94.10 -5.78 1.86
N GLY A 694 -93.17 -4.98 2.42
CA GLY A 694 -92.62 -5.15 3.76
C GLY A 694 -91.48 -6.16 3.88
N SER A 695 -91.05 -6.81 2.78
CA SER A 695 -89.90 -7.72 2.78
C SER A 695 -88.55 -6.96 2.80
N SER A 696 -87.51 -7.56 3.41
CA SER A 696 -86.20 -6.93 3.51
C SER A 696 -85.42 -7.07 2.20
N THR A 697 -84.83 -5.96 1.75
CA THR A 697 -84.10 -5.91 0.48
C THR A 697 -82.69 -6.48 0.63
N TRP A 698 -82.25 -7.27 -0.34
CA TRP A 698 -80.85 -7.67 -0.44
C TRP A 698 -80.00 -6.51 -0.97
N ILE A 699 -78.95 -6.16 -0.24
CA ILE A 699 -78.01 -5.12 -0.61
C ILE A 699 -76.64 -5.75 -0.79
N SER A 700 -75.94 -5.33 -1.84
CA SER A 700 -74.55 -5.70 -2.12
C SER A 700 -73.62 -4.55 -1.78
N GLY A 701 -72.51 -4.81 -1.11
CA GLY A 701 -71.51 -3.79 -0.80
C GLY A 701 -70.21 -4.37 -0.28
N THR A 702 -69.15 -3.56 -0.33
CA THR A 702 -67.85 -3.97 0.21
C THR A 702 -67.82 -3.70 1.70
N ARG A 703 -67.57 -4.74 2.50
CA ARG A 703 -67.53 -4.67 3.97
C ARG A 703 -66.15 -5.01 4.50
N ILE A 704 -65.81 -4.39 5.62
CA ILE A 704 -64.61 -4.66 6.43
C ILE A 704 -65.07 -5.45 7.66
N SER A 705 -64.52 -6.64 7.86
CA SER A 705 -64.83 -7.49 9.02
C SER A 705 -63.96 -7.14 10.23
N GLY A 706 -64.52 -7.25 11.43
CA GLY A 706 -63.79 -7.10 12.69
C GLY A 706 -63.52 -5.65 13.12
N LEU A 707 -64.23 -4.68 12.53
CA LEU A 707 -64.29 -3.33 13.10
C LEU A 707 -65.70 -2.72 13.01
N ARG A 708 -65.99 -1.87 13.97
CA ARG A 708 -67.15 -0.97 13.98
C ARG A 708 -66.68 0.48 14.04
N LEU A 709 -67.29 1.37 13.25
CA LEU A 709 -67.08 2.81 13.43
C LEU A 709 -67.80 3.29 14.69
N ASN A 710 -67.08 4.01 15.54
CA ASN A 710 -67.68 4.76 16.63
C ASN A 710 -68.50 5.92 16.03
N GLU A 711 -69.62 6.28 16.67
CA GLU A 711 -70.48 7.37 16.18
C GLU A 711 -69.74 8.72 16.13
#